data_AF-A0A2S1LNT6-F1
#
_entry.id   AF-A0A2S1LNT6-F1
#
_cell.length_a   1.000
_cell.length_b   1.000
_cell.length_c   1.000
_cell.angle_alpha   90.00
_cell.angle_beta   90.00
_cell.angle_gamma   90.00
#
_symmetry.space_group_name_H-M   'P 1'
#
loop_
_entity.id
_entity.type
_entity.pdbx_description
1 polymer ?
#
loop_
_entity_poly.entity_id
_entity_poly.type
_entity_poly.pdbx_seq_one_letter_code
_entity_poly.pdbx_strand_id
1 'polypeptide(L)'
;MNKLLTIFMLLSTVLGLQAQELSSPDKNLKFKFSLQDNGVPTYELSYKNKPIIKSSKLGIETKDVPSFLNGFVISNAVQTSFDESWNPVLGEQKTIRNHYNELLVTLAQPSVKDRYIRIRFRLFDDGLGFRYEFPEQKNLSYFIIKEEKTQFALAGDHKAFWLPGDFDTQEYSTVTSNLSEVRGKMKAAVTPNASQTTFSPTGLQTPLMMKSKDGLYINIHEAALVDYSCMSLNLNDSNFVLESFLTPDAIGDKGYLQAPAQSPWRTIIVSDKATDILASKLILNLNEPTKYADVSWIKPVKYVGVWWEMITGKSTWAYNDLESVQLGVTDYSKTKPNGKHAANTQHVKEYIDFAAANGFDAVLVEGWNEGWEDWFGKTKDYVFDFITPYPDFDVQELHRYAASKNVKMMMHHETSGSVRNYERHMDDAYKFMIDNGYNSVKSGYVGNIIPRGEHHYGQWLVNHYLYAITKAADYKIMVNAHEAVRPTGLNRTYPNLLANESARGTEYESFGGNNPDHTTILPFTRLMGGPMDYTPGIFQTKISAYNPENTSFVHSTLVHQLALYVTMYSPLQMAADLPETYAKFMDAFQFIKDVAADWDETVILEAEPGDYISIARKAKNKDEWYIGSITDENPRTATITFEYLPKGKNYEAVIYADGKTASYDKNPQSYTIRKMKINSKTKVKVNLASGGGAAISVKPIK
;
A
#
# COMPACT_ATOMS: atom_id res chain seq x y z
N MET A 1 70.10 -40.93 37.75
CA MET A 1 69.73 -39.59 38.27
C MET A 1 69.50 -38.66 37.09
N ASN A 2 68.53 -37.74 37.26
CA ASN A 2 68.15 -36.62 36.41
C ASN A 2 67.10 -36.89 35.31
N LYS A 3 65.85 -36.70 35.76
CA LYS A 3 64.68 -36.31 34.98
C LYS A 3 64.93 -34.94 34.32
N LEU A 4 64.56 -34.78 33.05
CA LEU A 4 64.17 -33.48 32.51
C LEU A 4 62.73 -33.60 31.99
N LEU A 5 61.85 -32.79 32.59
CA LEU A 5 60.46 -32.62 32.22
C LEU A 5 60.37 -31.66 31.03
N THR A 6 59.73 -32.10 29.95
CA THR A 6 59.32 -31.27 28.83
C THR A 6 57.97 -30.63 29.17
N ILE A 7 57.90 -29.30 29.28
CA ILE A 7 56.64 -28.56 29.37
C ILE A 7 56.25 -28.09 27.96
N PHE A 8 55.13 -28.62 27.49
CA PHE A 8 54.46 -28.26 26.24
C PHE A 8 53.62 -27.00 26.49
N MET A 9 53.94 -25.90 25.81
CA MET A 9 53.15 -24.67 25.86
C MET A 9 52.12 -24.73 24.73
N LEU A 10 50.86 -25.04 25.05
CA LEU A 10 49.72 -24.90 24.13
C LEU A 10 49.50 -23.40 23.87
N LEU A 11 49.84 -22.93 22.67
CA LEU A 11 49.24 -21.71 22.10
C LEU A 11 47.86 -22.08 21.56
N SER A 12 46.82 -21.82 22.35
CA SER A 12 45.45 -21.75 21.85
C SER A 12 45.28 -20.43 21.10
N THR A 13 45.46 -20.46 19.77
CA THR A 13 44.98 -19.39 18.90
C THR A 13 43.46 -19.43 18.87
N VAL A 14 42.83 -18.57 19.68
CA VAL A 14 41.40 -18.25 19.54
C VAL A 14 41.27 -17.46 18.23
N LEU A 15 40.93 -18.14 17.13
CA LEU A 15 40.41 -17.52 15.93
C LEU A 15 39.05 -16.92 16.30
N GLY A 16 39.06 -15.69 16.80
CA GLY A 16 37.84 -14.95 17.08
C GLY A 16 37.10 -14.71 15.76
N LEU A 17 35.87 -15.23 15.66
CA LEU A 17 34.88 -14.81 14.66
C LEU A 17 34.71 -13.28 14.80
N GLN A 18 35.31 -12.50 13.90
CA GLN A 18 35.13 -11.05 13.89
C GLN A 18 33.77 -10.70 13.29
N ALA A 19 32.87 -10.21 14.14
CA ALA A 19 31.61 -9.63 13.70
C ALA A 19 31.85 -8.34 12.91
N GLN A 20 30.97 -8.07 11.93
CA GLN A 20 30.98 -6.83 11.16
C GLN A 20 29.92 -5.89 11.75
N GLU A 21 30.34 -4.71 12.18
CA GLU A 21 29.46 -3.72 12.79
C GLU A 21 29.24 -2.51 11.87
N LEU A 22 28.03 -1.96 11.91
CA LEU A 22 27.63 -0.76 11.18
C LEU A 22 26.77 0.11 12.10
N SER A 23 26.99 1.42 12.10
CA SER A 23 26.13 2.38 12.80
C SER A 23 25.40 3.26 11.80
N SER A 24 24.17 3.66 12.12
CA SER A 24 23.43 4.70 11.41
C SER A 24 24.22 6.03 11.42
N PRO A 25 23.98 6.94 10.47
CA PRO A 25 24.64 8.24 10.46
C PRO A 25 24.51 9.04 11.77
N ASP A 26 23.34 9.02 12.41
CA ASP A 26 23.09 9.66 13.71
C ASP A 26 23.55 8.83 14.93
N LYS A 27 24.01 7.59 14.68
CA LYS A 27 24.52 6.61 15.66
C LYS A 27 23.48 6.06 16.63
N ASN A 28 22.18 6.32 16.41
CA ASN A 28 21.12 5.76 17.25
C ASN A 28 20.88 4.28 16.97
N LEU A 29 20.94 3.85 15.70
CA LEU A 29 20.92 2.44 15.34
C LEU A 29 22.33 1.85 15.24
N LYS A 30 22.49 0.64 15.79
CA LYS A 30 23.68 -0.20 15.64
C LYS A 30 23.28 -1.58 15.12
N PHE A 31 23.91 -1.97 14.02
CA PHE A 31 23.74 -3.23 13.33
C PHE A 31 24.99 -4.08 13.52
N LYS A 32 24.79 -5.40 13.65
CA LYS A 32 25.87 -6.38 13.71
C LYS A 32 25.55 -7.56 12.81
N PHE A 33 26.49 -7.94 11.96
CA PHE A 33 26.47 -9.17 11.18
C PHE A 33 27.56 -10.14 11.68
N SER A 34 27.23 -11.42 11.78
CA SER A 34 28.19 -12.47 12.13
C SER A 34 27.80 -13.81 11.51
N LEU A 35 28.78 -14.70 11.41
CA LEU A 35 28.53 -16.12 11.17
C LEU A 35 28.51 -16.86 12.51
N GLN A 36 27.46 -17.64 12.76
CA GLN A 36 27.41 -18.60 13.87
C GLN A 36 28.09 -19.92 13.49
N ASP A 37 28.06 -20.89 14.41
CA ASP A 37 28.56 -22.25 14.19
C ASP A 37 28.11 -22.83 12.85
N ASN A 38 29.01 -23.56 12.19
CA ASN A 38 28.82 -24.08 10.84
C ASN A 38 28.54 -23.01 9.76
N GLY A 39 28.95 -21.75 9.97
CA GLY A 39 28.88 -20.71 8.94
C GLY A 39 27.46 -20.24 8.62
N VAL A 40 26.55 -20.24 9.60
CA VAL A 40 25.17 -19.72 9.44
C VAL A 40 25.20 -18.20 9.53
N PRO A 41 24.73 -17.45 8.52
CA PRO A 41 24.73 -15.99 8.57
C PRO A 41 23.61 -15.48 9.49
N THR A 42 23.97 -14.54 10.35
CA THR A 42 23.07 -13.94 11.35
C THR A 42 23.26 -12.44 11.45
N TYR A 43 22.21 -11.74 11.88
CA TYR A 43 22.29 -10.31 12.19
C TYR A 43 21.53 -9.94 13.48
N GLU A 44 21.89 -8.79 14.03
CA GLU A 44 21.27 -8.15 15.19
C GLU A 44 21.10 -6.66 14.90
N LEU A 45 20.06 -6.05 15.49
CA LEU A 45 19.80 -4.62 15.38
C LEU A 45 19.36 -4.05 16.74
N SER A 46 19.96 -2.92 17.12
CA SER A 46 19.58 -2.16 18.31
C SER A 46 19.34 -0.69 17.98
N TYR A 47 18.42 -0.05 18.70
CA TYR A 47 18.11 1.38 18.61
C TYR A 47 18.27 2.00 20.00
N LYS A 48 19.11 3.05 20.13
CA LYS A 48 19.47 3.70 21.40
C LYS A 48 19.87 2.68 22.48
N ASN A 49 20.67 1.69 22.07
CA ASN A 49 21.15 0.55 22.88
C ASN A 49 20.07 -0.42 23.39
N LYS A 50 18.83 -0.35 22.88
CA LYS A 50 17.78 -1.34 23.13
C LYS A 50 17.74 -2.34 21.98
N PRO A 51 17.71 -3.67 22.25
CA PRO A 51 17.59 -4.66 21.19
C PRO A 51 16.22 -4.52 20.50
N ILE A 52 16.23 -4.45 19.16
CA ILE A 52 15.04 -4.47 18.31
C ILE A 52 14.89 -5.86 17.70
N ILE A 53 15.97 -6.30 17.04
CA ILE A 53 16.12 -7.62 16.46
C ILE A 53 17.27 -8.32 17.19
N LYS A 54 16.93 -9.39 17.91
CA LYS A 54 17.89 -10.34 18.47
C LYS A 54 18.54 -11.15 17.33
N SER A 55 19.55 -11.95 17.66
CA SER A 55 20.27 -12.76 16.68
C SER A 55 19.32 -13.54 15.78
N SER A 56 19.24 -13.13 14.51
CA SER A 56 18.29 -13.62 13.53
C SER A 56 19.02 -14.21 12.34
N LYS A 57 18.59 -15.40 11.90
CA LYS A 57 19.21 -16.11 10.77
C LYS A 57 18.82 -15.47 9.44
N LEU A 58 19.72 -15.63 8.48
CA LEU A 58 19.54 -15.29 7.07
C LEU A 58 19.81 -16.55 6.23
N GLY A 59 19.19 -16.65 5.06
CA GLY A 59 19.48 -17.71 4.10
C GLY A 59 18.30 -18.09 3.22
N ILE A 60 18.62 -18.85 2.17
CA ILE A 60 17.66 -19.35 1.18
C ILE A 60 17.81 -20.86 1.08
N GLU A 61 16.72 -21.58 1.27
CA GLU A 61 16.61 -22.99 0.93
C GLU A 61 16.22 -23.12 -0.54
N THR A 62 16.97 -23.93 -1.29
CA THR A 62 16.78 -24.14 -2.72
C THR A 62 16.35 -25.58 -3.00
N LYS A 63 15.69 -25.81 -4.14
CA LYS A 63 15.17 -27.12 -4.53
C LYS A 63 16.17 -27.95 -5.35
N ASP A 64 16.89 -27.30 -6.24
CA ASP A 64 17.65 -27.89 -7.35
C ASP A 64 19.17 -27.66 -7.27
N VAL A 65 19.61 -26.70 -6.45
CA VAL A 65 21.01 -26.47 -6.10
C VAL A 65 21.23 -26.62 -4.59
N PRO A 66 22.47 -26.78 -4.10
CA PRO A 66 22.70 -26.84 -2.65
C PRO A 66 22.33 -25.52 -1.97
N SER A 67 21.68 -25.57 -0.80
CA SER A 67 21.11 -24.40 -0.12
C SER A 67 22.10 -23.33 0.31
N PHE A 68 21.61 -22.10 0.46
CA PHE A 68 22.31 -20.92 0.95
C PHE A 68 22.01 -20.66 2.44
N LEU A 69 22.03 -21.71 3.27
CA LEU A 69 21.66 -21.63 4.69
C LEU A 69 22.85 -21.60 5.65
N ASN A 70 23.97 -22.24 5.27
CA ASN A 70 25.12 -22.46 6.14
C ASN A 70 26.38 -22.82 5.33
N GLY A 71 27.46 -23.12 6.02
CA GLY A 71 28.75 -23.47 5.43
C GLY A 71 29.45 -22.26 4.80
N PHE A 72 29.04 -21.05 5.16
CA PHE A 72 29.66 -19.84 4.64
C PHE A 72 30.93 -19.48 5.39
N VAL A 73 31.81 -18.77 4.68
CA VAL A 73 32.90 -17.98 5.23
C VAL A 73 32.80 -16.56 4.68
N ILE A 74 33.13 -15.56 5.50
CA ILE A 74 33.22 -14.17 5.03
C ILE A 74 34.49 -14.05 4.20
N SER A 75 34.32 -13.86 2.89
CA SER A 75 35.44 -13.68 1.95
C SER A 75 35.79 -12.21 1.72
N ASN A 76 34.82 -11.32 1.90
CA ASN A 76 35.01 -9.87 1.81
C ASN A 76 33.89 -9.13 2.55
N ALA A 77 34.18 -7.96 3.09
CA ALA A 77 33.22 -7.04 3.69
C ALA A 77 33.61 -5.60 3.35
N VAL A 78 32.71 -4.85 2.74
CA VAL A 78 32.96 -3.47 2.28
C VAL A 78 31.93 -2.54 2.91
N GLN A 79 32.40 -1.46 3.52
CA GLN A 79 31.54 -0.40 4.05
C GLN A 79 31.63 0.85 3.20
N THR A 80 30.49 1.50 2.95
CA THR A 80 30.38 2.77 2.23
C THR A 80 29.30 3.64 2.88
N SER A 81 29.19 4.90 2.47
CA SER A 81 28.10 5.81 2.85
C SER A 81 27.50 6.44 1.59
N PHE A 82 26.24 6.83 1.67
CA PHE A 82 25.53 7.52 0.61
C PHE A 82 24.67 8.62 1.22
N ASP A 83 24.72 9.82 0.63
CA ASP A 83 23.94 10.99 1.07
C ASP A 83 23.59 11.86 -0.13
N GLU A 84 22.43 11.60 -0.73
CA GLU A 84 21.95 12.38 -1.87
C GLU A 84 20.45 12.68 -1.70
N SER A 85 19.95 13.67 -2.42
CA SER A 85 18.52 13.99 -2.44
C SER A 85 17.94 13.82 -3.84
N TRP A 86 16.67 13.44 -3.91
CA TRP A 86 15.93 13.27 -5.15
C TRP A 86 14.51 13.81 -5.02
N ASN A 87 13.85 14.08 -6.14
CA ASN A 87 12.49 14.62 -6.17
C ASN A 87 11.54 13.57 -6.76
N PRO A 88 10.51 13.11 -6.02
CA PRO A 88 9.49 12.25 -6.60
C PRO A 88 8.63 13.03 -7.61
N VAL A 89 8.09 12.32 -8.61
CA VAL A 89 7.16 12.91 -9.59
C VAL A 89 5.90 13.41 -8.88
N LEU A 90 5.27 12.51 -8.12
CA LEU A 90 4.14 12.75 -7.23
C LEU A 90 4.53 12.28 -5.83
N GLY A 91 4.17 13.01 -4.78
CA GLY A 91 4.67 12.67 -3.44
C GLY A 91 4.02 13.42 -2.29
N GLU A 92 4.37 12.97 -1.09
CA GLU A 92 4.06 13.66 0.17
C GLU A 92 5.00 14.86 0.44
N GLN A 93 6.10 14.94 -0.28
CA GLN A 93 7.09 16.00 -0.18
C GLN A 93 7.83 16.18 -1.50
N LYS A 94 8.32 17.40 -1.73
CA LYS A 94 9.04 17.78 -2.96
C LYS A 94 10.39 17.10 -3.10
N THR A 95 11.10 16.91 -2.00
CA THR A 95 12.47 16.41 -1.95
C THR A 95 12.59 15.34 -0.88
N ILE A 96 13.18 14.20 -1.25
CA ILE A 96 13.46 13.07 -0.37
C ILE A 96 14.98 12.94 -0.25
N ARG A 97 15.49 12.96 0.98
CA ARG A 97 16.89 12.64 1.27
C ARG A 97 17.06 11.13 1.39
N ASN A 98 18.10 10.61 0.75
CA ASN A 98 18.52 9.21 0.82
C ASN A 98 19.90 9.17 1.49
N HIS A 99 19.91 8.94 2.80
CA HIS A 99 21.11 9.01 3.63
C HIS A 99 21.26 7.74 4.46
N TYR A 100 22.31 6.96 4.18
CA TYR A 100 22.58 5.71 4.87
C TYR A 100 24.07 5.38 4.90
N ASN A 101 24.46 4.57 5.88
CA ASN A 101 25.68 3.78 5.82
C ASN A 101 25.36 2.39 5.26
N GLU A 102 26.27 1.80 4.51
CA GLU A 102 26.08 0.51 3.83
C GLU A 102 27.18 -0.48 4.22
N LEU A 103 26.81 -1.75 4.34
CA LEU A 103 27.72 -2.88 4.45
C LEU A 103 27.36 -3.93 3.39
N LEU A 104 28.32 -4.29 2.55
CA LEU A 104 28.22 -5.40 1.61
C LEU A 104 29.10 -6.55 2.06
N VAL A 105 28.49 -7.67 2.45
CA VAL A 105 29.21 -8.88 2.87
C VAL A 105 29.18 -9.90 1.74
N THR A 106 30.35 -10.40 1.33
CA THR A 106 30.49 -11.50 0.36
C THR A 106 30.73 -12.81 1.10
N LEU A 107 29.80 -13.75 0.96
CA LEU A 107 29.80 -15.04 1.65
C LEU A 107 30.17 -16.14 0.66
N ALA A 108 31.38 -16.66 0.77
CA ALA A 108 31.82 -17.82 -0.01
C ALA A 108 31.35 -19.10 0.69
N GLN A 109 31.04 -20.15 -0.08
CA GLN A 109 30.56 -21.41 0.46
C GLN A 109 31.46 -22.56 -0.01
N PRO A 110 32.54 -22.88 0.73
CA PRO A 110 33.63 -23.72 0.23
C PRO A 110 33.25 -25.15 -0.19
N SER A 111 32.12 -25.68 0.32
CA SER A 111 31.59 -26.98 -0.08
C SER A 111 31.18 -27.05 -1.55
N VAL A 112 30.92 -25.90 -2.18
CA VAL A 112 30.66 -25.79 -3.61
C VAL A 112 31.72 -24.89 -4.22
N LYS A 113 32.54 -25.47 -5.10
CA LYS A 113 33.70 -24.81 -5.69
C LYS A 113 33.32 -23.44 -6.26
N ASP A 114 34.09 -22.41 -5.92
CA ASP A 114 33.97 -21.04 -6.44
C ASP A 114 32.56 -20.41 -6.30
N ARG A 115 31.71 -20.89 -5.38
CA ARG A 115 30.36 -20.36 -5.13
C ARG A 115 30.35 -19.31 -4.03
N TYR A 116 29.65 -18.20 -4.26
CA TYR A 116 29.40 -17.18 -3.24
C TYR A 116 28.06 -16.47 -3.44
N ILE A 117 27.55 -15.84 -2.40
CA ILE A 117 26.46 -14.86 -2.48
C ILE A 117 26.91 -13.54 -1.85
N ARG A 118 26.11 -12.48 -2.00
CA ARG A 118 26.31 -11.26 -1.22
C ARG A 118 25.06 -10.93 -0.43
N ILE A 119 25.24 -10.31 0.72
CA ILE A 119 24.16 -9.68 1.47
C ILE A 119 24.52 -8.21 1.65
N ARG A 120 23.63 -7.33 1.18
CA ARG A 120 23.78 -5.88 1.27
C ARG A 120 22.87 -5.35 2.36
N PHE A 121 23.41 -4.52 3.24
CA PHE A 121 22.70 -3.87 4.33
C PHE A 121 22.84 -2.36 4.20
N ARG A 122 21.73 -1.62 4.27
CA ARG A 122 21.69 -0.15 4.32
C ARG A 122 21.04 0.28 5.63
N LEU A 123 21.78 1.01 6.44
CA LEU A 123 21.36 1.47 7.75
C LEU A 123 21.16 2.99 7.72
N PHE A 124 19.90 3.39 7.83
CA PHE A 124 19.41 4.76 7.90
C PHE A 124 19.27 5.19 9.37
N ASP A 125 18.99 6.46 9.60
CA ASP A 125 18.68 6.99 10.94
C ASP A 125 17.35 6.44 11.51
N ASP A 126 16.46 5.96 10.64
CA ASP A 126 15.12 5.48 10.97
C ASP A 126 14.91 3.98 10.74
N GLY A 127 15.94 3.23 10.30
CA GLY A 127 15.78 1.80 10.06
C GLY A 127 16.89 1.11 9.27
N LEU A 128 16.68 -0.18 9.03
CA LEU A 128 17.55 -1.07 8.27
C LEU A 128 16.81 -1.60 7.04
N GLY A 129 17.48 -1.59 5.89
CA GLY A 129 17.11 -2.37 4.71
C GLY A 129 18.20 -3.40 4.38
N PHE A 130 17.84 -4.63 4.03
CA PHE A 130 18.82 -5.61 3.53
C PHE A 130 18.28 -6.52 2.43
N ARG A 131 19.15 -7.03 1.56
CA ARG A 131 18.79 -7.98 0.49
C ARG A 131 19.89 -8.98 0.18
N TYR A 132 19.50 -10.11 -0.42
CA TYR A 132 20.42 -11.09 -1.00
C TYR A 132 20.75 -10.69 -2.45
N GLU A 133 22.00 -10.82 -2.86
CA GLU A 133 22.43 -10.69 -4.26
C GLU A 133 23.11 -11.99 -4.68
N PHE A 134 22.73 -12.47 -5.86
CA PHE A 134 23.21 -13.72 -6.48
C PHE A 134 23.95 -13.37 -7.77
N PRO A 135 25.25 -13.03 -7.71
CA PRO A 135 26.03 -12.74 -8.91
C PRO A 135 26.10 -13.96 -9.84
N GLU A 136 26.28 -13.73 -11.13
CA GLU A 136 26.51 -14.82 -12.09
C GLU A 136 27.83 -15.53 -11.82
N GLN A 137 27.80 -16.87 -11.80
CA GLN A 137 28.96 -17.72 -11.51
C GLN A 137 28.85 -19.03 -12.28
N LYS A 138 29.99 -19.68 -12.52
CA LYS A 138 30.03 -20.99 -13.18
C LYS A 138 29.13 -22.04 -12.50
N ASN A 139 28.97 -21.98 -11.18
CA ASN A 139 28.19 -22.93 -10.39
C ASN A 139 26.91 -22.31 -9.79
N LEU A 140 26.47 -21.19 -10.34
CA LEU A 140 25.20 -20.54 -9.97
C LEU A 140 24.66 -19.75 -11.17
N SER A 141 23.72 -20.36 -11.88
CA SER A 141 23.00 -19.75 -13.01
C SER A 141 21.51 -19.73 -12.70
N TYR A 142 20.81 -20.84 -12.91
CA TYR A 142 19.39 -20.99 -12.56
C TYR A 142 19.25 -21.71 -11.22
N PHE A 143 18.25 -21.31 -10.44
CA PHE A 143 17.87 -22.02 -9.22
C PHE A 143 16.43 -21.70 -8.82
N ILE A 144 15.83 -22.60 -8.04
CA ILE A 144 14.47 -22.48 -7.54
C ILE A 144 14.50 -22.32 -6.02
N ILE A 145 13.82 -21.28 -5.53
CA ILE A 145 13.62 -21.05 -4.11
C ILE A 145 12.56 -22.02 -3.61
N LYS A 146 12.94 -22.82 -2.62
CA LYS A 146 12.00 -23.63 -1.83
C LYS A 146 11.43 -22.81 -0.67
N GLU A 147 12.31 -22.17 0.10
CA GLU A 147 11.93 -21.29 1.21
C GLU A 147 12.97 -20.19 1.39
N GLU A 148 12.53 -18.98 1.71
CA GLU A 148 13.40 -17.97 2.31
C GLU A 148 13.37 -18.12 3.83
N LYS A 149 14.54 -18.15 4.48
CA LYS A 149 14.72 -18.39 5.92
C LYS A 149 15.20 -17.14 6.67
N THR A 150 14.74 -15.98 6.21
CA THR A 150 15.04 -14.68 6.83
C THR A 150 14.25 -14.53 8.11
N GLN A 151 14.93 -14.27 9.23
CA GLN A 151 14.30 -14.11 10.54
C GLN A 151 14.30 -12.66 11.04
N PHE A 152 13.34 -12.39 11.92
CA PHE A 152 13.22 -11.20 12.72
C PHE A 152 12.85 -11.63 14.15
N ALA A 153 13.87 -11.98 14.94
CA ALA A 153 13.72 -12.41 16.32
C ALA A 153 13.46 -11.19 17.22
N LEU A 154 12.22 -11.01 17.67
CA LEU A 154 11.81 -9.81 18.39
C LEU A 154 12.27 -9.79 19.85
N ALA A 155 12.33 -8.58 20.41
CA ALA A 155 12.76 -8.38 21.79
C ALA A 155 11.74 -8.89 22.83
N GLY A 156 10.46 -9.00 22.48
CA GLY A 156 9.43 -9.56 23.34
C GLY A 156 8.05 -9.64 22.69
N ASP A 157 7.04 -9.87 23.53
CA ASP A 157 5.63 -9.90 23.13
C ASP A 157 5.11 -8.47 22.90
N HIS A 158 5.14 -8.02 21.65
CA HIS A 158 4.75 -6.67 21.23
C HIS A 158 3.25 -6.59 20.94
N LYS A 159 2.65 -5.41 21.15
CA LYS A 159 1.33 -5.09 20.58
C LYS A 159 1.51 -4.98 19.07
N ALA A 160 0.72 -5.69 18.28
CA ALA A 160 0.79 -5.75 16.83
C ALA A 160 -0.55 -5.34 16.21
N PHE A 161 -0.47 -4.73 15.03
CA PHE A 161 -1.59 -4.36 14.17
C PHE A 161 -1.43 -5.14 12.87
N TRP A 162 -2.22 -6.19 12.69
CA TRP A 162 -1.91 -7.24 11.72
C TRP A 162 -3.12 -7.71 10.91
N LEU A 163 -2.83 -8.23 9.72
CA LEU A 163 -3.76 -8.95 8.86
C LEU A 163 -3.35 -10.43 8.79
N PRO A 164 -4.31 -11.38 8.69
CA PRO A 164 -4.02 -12.77 8.39
C PRO A 164 -3.09 -12.92 7.18
N GLY A 165 -2.03 -13.70 7.33
CA GLY A 165 -1.14 -14.06 6.23
C GLY A 165 -1.91 -14.87 5.18
N ASP A 166 -2.04 -14.30 3.99
CA ASP A 166 -2.87 -14.80 2.91
C ASP A 166 -2.19 -14.51 1.55
N PHE A 167 -2.41 -15.37 0.57
CA PHE A 167 -1.80 -15.27 -0.76
C PHE A 167 -2.66 -14.55 -1.81
N ASP A 168 -3.93 -14.31 -1.48
CA ASP A 168 -4.95 -13.90 -2.45
C ASP A 168 -5.74 -12.64 -2.05
N THR A 169 -5.85 -12.33 -0.75
CA THR A 169 -6.51 -11.08 -0.31
C THR A 169 -5.79 -10.36 0.83
N GLN A 170 -5.89 -9.03 0.85
CA GLN A 170 -5.53 -8.18 1.99
C GLN A 170 -6.76 -7.44 2.58
N GLU A 171 -7.97 -7.84 2.19
CA GLU A 171 -9.23 -7.13 2.51
C GLU A 171 -9.84 -7.53 3.87
N TYR A 172 -8.96 -7.89 4.81
CA TYR A 172 -9.33 -8.16 6.18
C TYR A 172 -9.42 -6.85 6.99
N SER A 173 -10.27 -6.85 8.00
CA SER A 173 -10.17 -5.86 9.06
C SER A 173 -8.88 -6.06 9.83
N THR A 174 -8.18 -4.98 10.18
CA THR A 174 -6.96 -5.09 10.97
C THR A 174 -7.28 -5.60 12.38
N VAL A 175 -6.46 -6.52 12.89
CA VAL A 175 -6.55 -7.02 14.26
C VAL A 175 -5.46 -6.40 15.11
N THR A 176 -5.87 -5.88 16.26
CA THR A 176 -4.97 -5.38 17.30
C THR A 176 -4.87 -6.41 18.44
N SER A 177 -3.66 -6.90 18.70
CA SER A 177 -3.39 -7.86 19.79
C SER A 177 -1.92 -7.89 20.17
N ASN A 178 -1.57 -8.54 21.28
CA ASN A 178 -0.20 -8.97 21.47
C ASN A 178 0.13 -10.13 20.50
N LEU A 179 1.41 -10.33 20.20
CA LEU A 179 1.87 -11.42 19.32
C LEU A 179 1.50 -12.80 19.88
N SER A 180 1.55 -12.97 21.20
CA SER A 180 1.12 -14.21 21.89
C SER A 180 -0.35 -14.57 21.70
N GLU A 181 -1.19 -13.61 21.29
CA GLU A 181 -2.63 -13.80 21.10
C GLU A 181 -3.02 -14.09 19.64
N VAL A 182 -2.09 -13.91 18.69
CA VAL A 182 -2.34 -14.05 17.24
C VAL A 182 -3.02 -15.38 16.93
N ARG A 183 -2.47 -16.49 17.44
CA ARG A 183 -3.01 -17.84 17.22
C ARG A 183 -4.46 -17.97 17.64
N GLY A 184 -4.81 -17.40 18.79
CA GLY A 184 -6.16 -17.46 19.34
C GLY A 184 -7.17 -16.60 18.59
N LYS A 185 -6.71 -15.53 17.94
CA LYS A 185 -7.56 -14.59 17.19
C LYS A 185 -7.65 -14.89 15.69
N MET A 186 -6.70 -15.64 15.12
CA MET A 186 -6.61 -15.90 13.67
C MET A 186 -7.92 -16.39 13.05
N LYS A 187 -8.59 -17.36 13.68
CA LYS A 187 -9.84 -17.91 13.15
C LYS A 187 -10.94 -16.85 12.96
N ALA A 188 -11.03 -15.88 13.87
CA ALA A 188 -12.01 -14.80 13.79
C ALA A 188 -11.55 -13.67 12.86
N ALA A 189 -10.24 -13.51 12.69
CA ALA A 189 -9.62 -12.51 11.81
C ALA A 189 -9.81 -12.85 10.32
N VAL A 190 -9.91 -14.14 9.97
CA VAL A 190 -10.13 -14.61 8.61
C VAL A 190 -11.62 -14.57 8.29
N THR A 191 -12.07 -13.46 7.71
CA THR A 191 -13.44 -13.28 7.23
C THR A 191 -13.60 -13.82 5.79
N PRO A 192 -14.83 -14.10 5.33
CA PRO A 192 -15.07 -14.53 3.95
C PRO A 192 -14.61 -13.49 2.91
N ASN A 193 -14.02 -13.97 1.82
CA ASN A 193 -13.62 -13.19 0.66
C ASN A 193 -13.80 -14.02 -0.63
N ALA A 194 -13.87 -13.36 -1.80
CA ALA A 194 -14.01 -14.02 -3.10
C ALA A 194 -12.77 -14.87 -3.48
N SER A 195 -11.58 -14.51 -2.99
CA SER A 195 -10.35 -15.27 -3.15
C SER A 195 -9.50 -15.15 -1.88
N GLN A 196 -9.18 -16.27 -1.24
CA GLN A 196 -8.37 -16.27 -0.02
C GLN A 196 -7.64 -17.61 0.15
N THR A 197 -6.36 -17.55 0.50
CA THR A 197 -5.55 -18.72 0.84
C THR A 197 -4.63 -18.41 2.03
N THR A 198 -5.14 -18.63 3.24
CA THR A 198 -4.34 -18.51 4.47
C THR A 198 -3.36 -19.68 4.63
N PHE A 199 -2.16 -19.43 5.16
CA PHE A 199 -1.09 -20.45 5.19
C PHE A 199 -0.67 -20.91 6.59
N SER A 200 -1.05 -20.21 7.65
CA SER A 200 -0.63 -20.53 9.02
C SER A 200 -1.58 -19.93 10.07
N PRO A 201 -1.83 -20.63 11.20
CA PRO A 201 -2.56 -20.06 12.34
C PRO A 201 -1.86 -18.85 12.98
N THR A 202 -0.60 -18.60 12.62
CA THR A 202 0.20 -17.45 13.06
C THR A 202 0.88 -16.74 11.88
N GLY A 203 0.33 -16.92 10.67
CA GLY A 203 0.78 -16.21 9.47
C GLY A 203 0.25 -14.78 9.47
N LEU A 204 1.10 -13.81 9.14
CA LEU A 204 0.81 -12.38 9.14
C LEU A 204 1.29 -11.77 7.81
N GLN A 205 0.54 -10.81 7.28
CA GLN A 205 1.05 -10.01 6.15
C GLN A 205 2.01 -8.92 6.64
N THR A 206 2.71 -8.29 5.69
CA THR A 206 3.42 -7.02 5.92
C THR A 206 2.73 -5.90 5.14
N PRO A 207 2.98 -4.60 5.40
CA PRO A 207 3.78 -4.03 6.49
C PRO A 207 3.19 -4.36 7.85
N LEU A 208 3.96 -5.05 8.70
CA LEU A 208 3.54 -5.43 10.05
C LEU A 208 3.95 -4.32 11.02
N MET A 209 2.96 -3.63 11.60
CA MET A 209 3.20 -2.58 12.59
C MET A 209 3.13 -3.13 14.01
N MET A 210 4.08 -2.72 14.85
CA MET A 210 4.17 -3.13 16.25
C MET A 210 4.54 -1.98 17.18
N LYS A 211 4.11 -2.09 18.44
CA LYS A 211 4.52 -1.25 19.56
C LYS A 211 5.05 -2.13 20.68
N SER A 212 6.31 -1.90 21.07
CA SER A 212 6.96 -2.60 22.17
C SER A 212 6.50 -2.06 23.52
N LYS A 213 6.67 -2.87 24.58
CA LYS A 213 6.34 -2.47 25.96
C LYS A 213 7.19 -1.31 26.47
N ASP A 214 8.37 -1.12 25.91
CA ASP A 214 9.32 -0.07 26.26
C ASP A 214 9.24 1.17 25.33
N GLY A 215 8.16 1.29 24.57
CA GLY A 215 7.77 2.50 23.85
C GLY A 215 8.37 2.66 22.45
N LEU A 216 8.85 1.57 21.84
CA LEU A 216 9.36 1.59 20.46
C LEU A 216 8.25 1.19 19.49
N TYR A 217 8.22 1.86 18.36
CA TYR A 217 7.38 1.51 17.22
C TYR A 217 8.27 0.82 16.20
N ILE A 218 7.83 -0.34 15.70
CA ILE A 218 8.60 -1.19 14.79
C ILE A 218 7.69 -1.57 13.63
N ASN A 219 8.14 -1.31 12.40
CA ASN A 219 7.47 -1.77 11.18
C ASN A 219 8.38 -2.72 10.41
N ILE A 220 7.90 -3.92 10.11
CA ILE A 220 8.60 -4.91 9.28
C ILE A 220 7.90 -5.03 7.94
N HIS A 221 8.64 -4.85 6.85
CA HIS A 221 8.13 -4.87 5.49
C HIS A 221 9.19 -5.29 4.47
N GLU A 222 8.93 -5.05 3.19
CA GLU A 222 9.86 -5.23 2.08
C GLU A 222 9.83 -4.02 1.12
N ALA A 223 10.85 -3.88 0.28
CA ALA A 223 10.93 -2.83 -0.73
C ALA A 223 11.41 -3.39 -2.07
N ALA A 224 10.92 -2.83 -3.17
CA ALA A 224 11.26 -3.22 -4.55
C ALA A 224 10.96 -4.70 -4.85
N LEU A 225 9.72 -5.14 -4.63
CA LEU A 225 9.24 -6.47 -5.02
C LEU A 225 9.12 -6.57 -6.55
N VAL A 226 10.16 -7.11 -7.19
CA VAL A 226 10.29 -7.27 -8.65
C VAL A 226 10.89 -8.65 -8.92
N ASP A 227 10.34 -9.39 -9.88
CA ASP A 227 10.82 -10.72 -10.30
C ASP A 227 11.00 -11.70 -9.11
N TYR A 228 10.16 -11.58 -8.09
CA TYR A 228 10.24 -12.38 -6.85
C TYR A 228 8.84 -12.55 -6.24
N SER A 229 8.68 -13.54 -5.37
CA SER A 229 7.40 -13.79 -4.70
C SER A 229 7.19 -12.91 -3.46
N CYS A 230 5.96 -12.47 -3.21
CA CYS A 230 5.61 -11.60 -2.08
C CYS A 230 5.96 -12.22 -0.72
N MET A 231 6.46 -11.41 0.22
CA MET A 231 6.79 -11.88 1.57
C MET A 231 5.62 -11.69 2.55
N SER A 232 5.15 -12.79 3.12
CA SER A 232 4.44 -12.80 4.40
C SER A 232 5.38 -13.16 5.55
N LEU A 233 4.90 -13.14 6.79
CA LEU A 233 5.66 -13.53 7.98
C LEU A 233 4.95 -14.67 8.69
N ASN A 234 5.67 -15.70 9.09
CA ASN A 234 5.17 -16.73 9.98
C ASN A 234 5.72 -16.52 11.39
N LEU A 235 4.85 -16.30 12.36
CA LEU A 235 5.24 -16.10 13.75
C LEU A 235 5.42 -17.44 14.46
N ASN A 236 6.60 -17.65 15.02
CA ASN A 236 6.81 -18.59 16.12
C ASN A 236 6.46 -17.87 17.44
N ASP A 237 5.25 -18.11 17.93
CA ASP A 237 4.66 -17.46 19.10
C ASP A 237 5.22 -17.97 20.43
N SER A 238 6.06 -19.03 20.43
CA SER A 238 6.75 -19.51 21.63
C SER A 238 8.03 -18.73 21.95
N ASN A 239 8.64 -18.09 20.95
CA ASN A 239 9.90 -17.35 21.09
C ASN A 239 9.92 -15.98 20.41
N PHE A 240 8.80 -15.56 19.82
CA PHE A 240 8.59 -14.28 19.13
C PHE A 240 9.55 -14.07 17.95
N VAL A 241 9.85 -15.14 17.23
CA VAL A 241 10.60 -15.06 15.97
C VAL A 241 9.60 -15.03 14.81
N LEU A 242 9.66 -13.96 14.01
CA LEU A 242 9.01 -13.92 12.70
C LEU A 242 9.99 -14.47 11.66
N GLU A 243 9.54 -15.35 10.77
CA GLU A 243 10.30 -15.86 9.64
C GLU A 243 9.58 -15.49 8.34
N SER A 244 10.32 -15.08 7.30
CA SER A 244 9.78 -14.85 5.98
C SER A 244 9.04 -16.08 5.46
N PHE A 245 7.87 -15.88 4.87
CA PHE A 245 7.09 -16.91 4.22
C PHE A 245 6.64 -16.38 2.85
N LEU A 246 7.30 -16.83 1.78
CA LEU A 246 6.94 -16.37 0.44
C LEU A 246 5.69 -17.10 -0.08
N THR A 247 4.94 -16.43 -0.94
CA THR A 247 3.80 -17.02 -1.65
C THR A 247 4.28 -18.09 -2.64
N PRO A 248 3.71 -19.32 -2.61
CA PRO A 248 4.05 -20.35 -3.60
C PRO A 248 3.42 -20.06 -4.97
N ASP A 249 3.97 -20.69 -6.01
CA ASP A 249 3.34 -20.88 -7.31
C ASP A 249 2.35 -22.06 -7.29
N ALA A 250 1.74 -22.37 -8.43
CA ALA A 250 0.77 -23.46 -8.56
C ALA A 250 1.30 -24.86 -8.21
N ILE A 251 2.62 -25.08 -8.12
CA ILE A 251 3.25 -26.36 -7.77
C ILE A 251 4.02 -26.32 -6.45
N GLY A 252 3.92 -25.21 -5.70
CA GLY A 252 4.52 -25.04 -4.38
C GLY A 252 5.93 -24.43 -4.35
N ASP A 253 6.50 -24.07 -5.51
CA ASP A 253 7.80 -23.42 -5.60
C ASP A 253 7.66 -21.90 -5.34
N LYS A 254 8.68 -21.27 -4.76
CA LYS A 254 8.56 -19.89 -4.21
C LYS A 254 9.36 -18.83 -4.95
N GLY A 255 9.89 -19.18 -6.12
CA GLY A 255 10.58 -18.25 -7.00
C GLY A 255 11.59 -18.95 -7.90
N TYR A 256 11.56 -18.60 -9.18
CA TYR A 256 12.53 -19.03 -10.18
C TYR A 256 13.47 -17.87 -10.46
N LEU A 257 14.77 -18.07 -10.22
CA LEU A 257 15.77 -17.03 -10.39
C LEU A 257 16.86 -17.45 -11.38
N GLN A 258 17.37 -16.45 -12.10
CA GLN A 258 18.53 -16.54 -12.96
C GLN A 258 19.57 -15.51 -12.52
N ALA A 259 20.76 -15.95 -12.13
CA ALA A 259 21.87 -15.07 -11.83
C ALA A 259 22.36 -14.33 -13.10
N PRO A 260 22.70 -13.02 -13.02
CA PRO A 260 22.68 -12.20 -11.82
C PRO A 260 21.26 -11.81 -11.38
N ALA A 261 20.93 -12.06 -10.12
CA ALA A 261 19.62 -11.76 -9.52
C ALA A 261 19.76 -11.17 -8.11
N GLN A 262 18.68 -10.65 -7.57
CA GLN A 262 18.60 -10.15 -6.19
C GLN A 262 17.22 -10.42 -5.59
N SER A 263 17.15 -10.58 -4.28
CA SER A 263 15.85 -10.52 -3.60
C SER A 263 15.37 -9.06 -3.52
N PRO A 264 14.08 -8.84 -3.27
CA PRO A 264 13.59 -7.60 -2.71
C PRO A 264 14.33 -7.27 -1.42
N TRP A 265 14.32 -6.01 -1.03
CA TRP A 265 14.80 -5.60 0.28
C TRP A 265 13.83 -6.06 1.37
N ARG A 266 14.34 -6.44 2.53
CA ARG A 266 13.58 -6.59 3.78
C ARG A 266 13.89 -5.37 4.64
N THR A 267 12.85 -4.77 5.22
CA THR A 267 12.97 -3.50 5.93
C THR A 267 12.50 -3.61 7.37
N ILE A 268 13.23 -2.96 8.27
CA ILE A 268 12.86 -2.75 9.67
C ILE A 268 12.95 -1.24 9.93
N ILE A 269 11.80 -0.58 10.05
CA ILE A 269 11.72 0.83 10.43
C ILE A 269 11.46 0.89 11.93
N VAL A 270 12.16 1.77 12.64
CA VAL A 270 12.06 1.87 14.11
C VAL A 270 12.21 3.30 14.60
N SER A 271 11.39 3.68 15.57
CA SER A 271 11.54 4.93 16.33
C SER A 271 10.91 4.80 17.73
N ASP A 272 11.24 5.71 18.63
CA ASP A 272 10.53 5.95 19.89
C ASP A 272 9.35 6.94 19.75
N LYS A 273 9.00 7.33 18.52
CA LYS A 273 7.82 8.13 18.18
C LYS A 273 7.10 7.57 16.97
N ALA A 274 5.79 7.40 17.08
CA ALA A 274 4.94 6.96 15.97
C ALA A 274 5.01 7.90 14.77
N THR A 275 5.12 9.22 15.00
CA THR A 275 5.22 10.23 13.94
C THR A 275 6.39 9.98 12.99
N ASP A 276 7.50 9.45 13.51
CA ASP A 276 8.72 9.22 12.73
C ASP A 276 8.57 7.99 11.82
N ILE A 277 7.72 7.03 12.20
CA ILE A 277 7.40 5.88 11.33
C ILE A 277 6.69 6.36 10.05
N LEU A 278 5.68 7.23 10.19
CA LEU A 278 4.96 7.82 9.05
C LEU A 278 5.86 8.76 8.21
N ALA A 279 6.83 9.40 8.86
CA ALA A 279 7.77 10.30 8.18
C ALA A 279 8.84 9.55 7.37
N SER A 280 9.08 8.27 7.66
CA SER A 280 10.12 7.47 7.01
C SER A 280 9.96 7.46 5.48
N LYS A 281 11.08 7.56 4.78
CA LYS A 281 11.17 7.35 3.32
C LYS A 281 12.09 6.20 2.95
N LEU A 282 12.44 5.35 3.93
CA LEU A 282 13.33 4.21 3.76
C LEU A 282 12.86 3.30 2.62
N ILE A 283 11.58 2.93 2.57
CA ILE A 283 11.05 2.02 1.53
C ILE A 283 11.21 2.62 0.13
N LEU A 284 10.84 3.89 -0.07
CA LEU A 284 11.05 4.57 -1.35
C LEU A 284 12.55 4.68 -1.70
N ASN A 285 13.40 5.00 -0.72
CA ASN A 285 14.85 5.13 -0.90
C ASN A 285 15.55 3.84 -1.34
N LEU A 286 14.96 2.69 -1.06
CA LEU A 286 15.46 1.37 -1.48
C LEU A 286 15.01 0.93 -2.89
N ASN A 287 14.07 1.65 -3.50
CA ASN A 287 13.67 1.40 -4.88
C ASN A 287 14.64 2.04 -5.89
N GLU A 288 14.67 1.53 -7.11
CA GLU A 288 15.46 2.14 -8.18
C GLU A 288 14.91 3.54 -8.54
N PRO A 289 15.73 4.45 -9.08
CA PRO A 289 15.24 5.71 -9.64
C PRO A 289 14.20 5.48 -10.77
N THR A 290 13.42 6.52 -11.09
CA THR A 290 12.46 6.47 -12.18
C THR A 290 13.10 5.96 -13.48
N LYS A 291 12.43 5.00 -14.15
CA LYS A 291 12.84 4.50 -15.46
C LYS A 291 12.34 5.37 -16.62
N TYR A 292 11.51 6.37 -16.35
CA TYR A 292 10.95 7.24 -17.37
C TYR A 292 11.77 8.52 -17.52
N ALA A 293 12.17 8.82 -18.76
CA ALA A 293 12.80 10.09 -19.11
C ALA A 293 11.77 11.24 -19.19
N ASP A 294 10.57 10.96 -19.73
CA ASP A 294 9.44 11.90 -19.78
C ASP A 294 8.36 11.48 -18.78
N VAL A 295 8.18 12.31 -17.75
CA VAL A 295 7.15 12.16 -16.71
C VAL A 295 6.08 13.26 -16.79
N SER A 296 6.08 14.07 -17.85
CA SER A 296 5.21 15.25 -17.97
C SER A 296 3.72 14.93 -18.05
N TRP A 297 3.38 13.71 -18.48
CA TRP A 297 2.03 13.19 -18.62
C TRP A 297 1.46 12.60 -17.31
N ILE A 298 2.31 12.35 -16.31
CA ILE A 298 1.91 11.81 -15.02
C ILE A 298 1.46 12.97 -14.13
N LYS A 299 0.20 12.92 -13.67
CA LYS A 299 -0.45 13.97 -12.89
C LYS A 299 -1.25 13.36 -11.75
N PRO A 300 -1.41 14.06 -10.61
CA PRO A 300 -2.40 13.67 -9.63
C PRO A 300 -3.81 13.78 -10.25
N VAL A 301 -4.75 12.98 -9.76
CA VAL A 301 -6.12 12.91 -10.26
C VAL A 301 -7.09 12.95 -9.08
N LYS A 302 -7.96 13.96 -9.05
CA LYS A 302 -9.19 13.91 -8.24
C LYS A 302 -10.35 13.51 -9.13
N TYR A 303 -11.13 12.51 -8.71
CA TYR A 303 -12.22 11.99 -9.54
C TYR A 303 -13.49 11.70 -8.75
N VAL A 304 -14.60 11.60 -9.47
CA VAL A 304 -15.88 11.02 -9.01
C VAL A 304 -16.15 9.79 -9.86
N GLY A 305 -17.17 8.99 -9.56
CA GLY A 305 -17.48 7.87 -10.44
C GLY A 305 -18.86 7.28 -10.29
N VAL A 306 -19.36 6.74 -11.40
CA VAL A 306 -20.44 5.77 -11.46
C VAL A 306 -19.87 4.48 -10.91
N TRP A 307 -20.03 4.29 -9.59
CA TRP A 307 -19.37 3.23 -8.81
C TRP A 307 -20.17 2.87 -7.57
N TRP A 308 -20.33 3.82 -6.64
CA TRP A 308 -20.89 3.57 -5.31
C TRP A 308 -22.32 3.01 -5.35
N GLU A 309 -23.11 3.38 -6.36
CA GLU A 309 -24.44 2.83 -6.55
C GLU A 309 -24.46 1.33 -6.84
N MET A 310 -23.43 0.77 -7.49
CA MET A 310 -23.31 -0.68 -7.68
C MET A 310 -22.79 -1.35 -6.41
N ILE A 311 -21.81 -0.75 -5.74
CA ILE A 311 -21.27 -1.23 -4.45
C ILE A 311 -22.35 -1.31 -3.36
N THR A 312 -23.30 -0.37 -3.36
CA THR A 312 -24.42 -0.36 -2.41
C THR A 312 -25.60 -1.26 -2.84
N GLY A 313 -25.60 -1.71 -4.09
CA GLY A 313 -26.71 -2.46 -4.71
C GLY A 313 -27.91 -1.61 -5.11
N LYS A 314 -27.78 -0.27 -5.14
CA LYS A 314 -28.79 0.64 -5.71
C LYS A 314 -28.96 0.37 -7.21
N SER A 315 -27.84 0.13 -7.90
CA SER A 315 -27.74 -0.07 -9.34
C SER A 315 -26.91 -1.32 -9.66
N THR A 316 -26.79 -1.69 -10.93
CA THR A 316 -26.05 -2.87 -11.39
C THR A 316 -24.92 -2.51 -12.36
N TRP A 317 -23.83 -3.28 -12.33
CA TRP A 317 -22.84 -3.29 -13.42
C TRP A 317 -23.38 -3.96 -14.69
N ALA A 318 -24.17 -5.02 -14.55
CA ALA A 318 -24.74 -5.73 -15.69
C ALA A 318 -25.85 -4.92 -16.38
N TYR A 319 -25.90 -5.01 -17.70
CA TYR A 319 -26.91 -4.36 -18.54
C TYR A 319 -28.27 -5.09 -18.45
N ASN A 320 -28.25 -6.41 -18.30
CA ASN A 320 -29.43 -7.27 -18.25
C ASN A 320 -29.31 -8.36 -17.16
N ASP A 321 -30.36 -9.17 -17.00
CA ASP A 321 -30.45 -10.21 -15.96
C ASP A 321 -30.24 -11.64 -16.53
N LEU A 322 -29.50 -11.79 -17.64
CA LEU A 322 -29.18 -13.12 -18.18
C LEU A 322 -28.29 -13.90 -17.21
N GLU A 323 -28.49 -15.22 -17.15
CA GLU A 323 -27.73 -16.10 -16.27
C GLU A 323 -26.27 -16.34 -16.72
N SER A 324 -26.01 -16.21 -18.02
CA SER A 324 -24.67 -16.29 -18.61
C SER A 324 -24.61 -15.66 -20.00
N VAL A 325 -23.41 -15.29 -20.43
CA VAL A 325 -23.14 -14.62 -21.70
C VAL A 325 -21.89 -15.16 -22.38
N GLN A 326 -21.83 -15.08 -23.72
CA GLN A 326 -20.64 -15.41 -24.51
C GLN A 326 -20.29 -14.22 -25.41
N LEU A 327 -19.15 -13.59 -25.16
CA LEU A 327 -18.71 -12.44 -25.93
C LEU A 327 -18.53 -12.80 -27.41
N GLY A 328 -19.01 -11.93 -28.29
CA GLY A 328 -19.07 -12.16 -29.74
C GLY A 328 -20.20 -13.10 -30.21
N VAL A 329 -21.00 -13.65 -29.30
CA VAL A 329 -22.18 -14.49 -29.61
C VAL A 329 -23.46 -13.87 -29.05
N THR A 330 -23.45 -13.45 -27.79
CA THR A 330 -24.57 -12.75 -27.15
C THR A 330 -24.79 -11.41 -27.84
N ASP A 331 -25.98 -11.22 -28.41
CA ASP A 331 -26.38 -9.95 -29.02
C ASP A 331 -27.13 -9.10 -27.99
N TYR A 332 -26.40 -8.23 -27.28
CA TYR A 332 -26.95 -7.37 -26.23
C TYR A 332 -28.01 -6.39 -26.74
N SER A 333 -28.01 -6.05 -28.04
CA SER A 333 -29.06 -5.19 -28.61
C SER A 333 -30.45 -5.86 -28.61
N LYS A 334 -30.49 -7.19 -28.46
CA LYS A 334 -31.72 -7.99 -28.40
C LYS A 334 -32.08 -8.43 -26.98
N THR A 335 -31.25 -8.13 -25.98
CA THR A 335 -31.56 -8.42 -24.58
C THR A 335 -32.35 -7.27 -23.98
N LYS A 336 -33.12 -7.58 -22.93
CA LYS A 336 -33.91 -6.57 -22.22
C LYS A 336 -33.02 -5.90 -21.15
N PRO A 337 -32.85 -4.56 -21.17
CA PRO A 337 -32.22 -3.86 -20.06
C PRO A 337 -32.93 -4.16 -18.74
N ASN A 338 -32.18 -4.40 -17.67
CA ASN A 338 -32.74 -4.66 -16.34
C ASN A 338 -33.32 -3.39 -15.67
N GLY A 339 -33.06 -2.21 -16.23
CA GLY A 339 -33.53 -0.92 -15.72
C GLY A 339 -32.76 -0.40 -14.51
N LYS A 340 -31.65 -1.05 -14.13
CA LYS A 340 -30.75 -0.67 -13.03
C LYS A 340 -29.31 -0.44 -13.47
N HIS A 341 -29.01 -0.60 -14.77
CA HIS A 341 -27.68 -0.40 -15.31
C HIS A 341 -27.22 1.07 -15.20
N ALA A 342 -26.21 1.31 -14.37
CA ALA A 342 -25.73 2.66 -14.04
C ALA A 342 -24.89 3.29 -15.16
N ALA A 343 -24.09 2.47 -15.87
CA ALA A 343 -23.19 2.93 -16.91
C ALA A 343 -23.90 3.18 -18.24
N ASN A 344 -24.89 4.07 -18.23
CA ASN A 344 -25.57 4.54 -19.43
C ASN A 344 -25.18 6.01 -19.75
N THR A 345 -25.22 6.36 -21.03
CA THR A 345 -24.72 7.63 -21.56
C THR A 345 -25.33 8.85 -20.87
N GLN A 346 -26.64 8.84 -20.60
CA GLN A 346 -27.31 9.97 -19.97
C GLN A 346 -26.83 10.17 -18.54
N HIS A 347 -26.78 9.09 -17.76
CA HIS A 347 -26.35 9.18 -16.36
C HIS A 347 -24.87 9.57 -16.23
N VAL A 348 -24.01 9.05 -17.10
CA VAL A 348 -22.58 9.40 -17.09
C VAL A 348 -22.37 10.89 -17.41
N LYS A 349 -23.19 11.49 -18.30
CA LYS A 349 -23.14 12.94 -18.55
C LYS A 349 -23.45 13.77 -17.32
N GLU A 350 -24.33 13.30 -16.44
CA GLU A 350 -24.64 13.97 -15.17
C GLU A 350 -23.42 14.01 -14.24
N TYR A 351 -22.65 12.91 -14.17
CA TYR A 351 -21.38 12.87 -13.44
C TYR A 351 -20.30 13.75 -14.07
N ILE A 352 -20.22 13.81 -15.39
CA ILE A 352 -19.30 14.72 -16.10
C ILE A 352 -19.65 16.18 -15.77
N ASP A 353 -20.93 16.54 -15.78
CA ASP A 353 -21.39 17.88 -15.43
C ASP A 353 -21.08 18.22 -13.96
N PHE A 354 -21.30 17.27 -13.04
CA PHE A 354 -20.94 17.44 -11.64
C PHE A 354 -19.43 17.60 -11.44
N ALA A 355 -18.62 16.77 -12.09
CA ALA A 355 -17.16 16.83 -12.03
C ALA A 355 -16.65 18.20 -12.52
N ALA A 356 -17.11 18.64 -13.68
CA ALA A 356 -16.73 19.92 -14.27
C ALA A 356 -17.14 21.11 -13.40
N ALA A 357 -18.38 21.10 -12.86
CA ALA A 357 -18.88 22.16 -11.99
C ALA A 357 -18.12 22.28 -10.67
N ASN A 358 -17.42 21.22 -10.25
CA ASN A 358 -16.75 21.15 -8.95
C ASN A 358 -15.22 21.00 -9.03
N GLY A 359 -14.65 21.03 -10.23
CA GLY A 359 -13.19 21.05 -10.43
C GLY A 359 -12.52 19.69 -10.21
N PHE A 360 -13.22 18.59 -10.54
CA PHE A 360 -12.62 17.26 -10.61
C PHE A 360 -11.98 17.03 -11.98
N ASP A 361 -10.91 16.25 -11.99
CA ASP A 361 -10.10 15.97 -13.18
C ASP A 361 -10.73 14.86 -14.03
N ALA A 362 -11.39 13.88 -13.39
CA ALA A 362 -11.89 12.71 -14.07
C ALA A 362 -13.22 12.15 -13.53
N VAL A 363 -13.86 11.31 -14.36
CA VAL A 363 -15.02 10.47 -14.02
C VAL A 363 -14.68 9.00 -14.31
N LEU A 364 -14.72 8.14 -13.28
CA LEU A 364 -14.69 6.68 -13.41
C LEU A 364 -16.08 6.16 -13.79
N VAL A 365 -16.13 5.17 -14.68
CA VAL A 365 -17.36 4.43 -14.96
C VAL A 365 -17.06 2.94 -14.99
N GLU A 366 -17.64 2.20 -14.07
CA GLU A 366 -17.64 0.74 -14.08
C GLU A 366 -18.94 0.20 -14.68
N GLY A 367 -18.90 -1.00 -15.27
CA GLY A 367 -20.08 -1.56 -15.94
C GLY A 367 -20.23 -1.15 -17.41
N TRP A 368 -19.28 -0.41 -17.98
CA TRP A 368 -19.44 0.17 -19.32
C TRP A 368 -19.38 -0.86 -20.49
N ASN A 369 -18.68 -1.98 -20.29
CA ASN A 369 -18.31 -2.94 -21.33
C ASN A 369 -19.07 -4.26 -21.23
N GLU A 370 -19.22 -4.99 -22.34
CA GLU A 370 -19.91 -6.28 -22.34
C GLU A 370 -19.21 -7.33 -21.45
N GLY A 371 -20.00 -8.09 -20.68
CA GLY A 371 -19.54 -9.26 -19.90
C GLY A 371 -19.93 -9.28 -18.41
N TRP A 372 -20.43 -8.17 -17.86
CA TRP A 372 -20.72 -8.02 -16.44
C TRP A 372 -21.81 -8.94 -15.89
N GLU A 373 -22.57 -9.65 -16.73
CA GLU A 373 -23.50 -10.69 -16.26
C GLU A 373 -22.75 -11.87 -15.60
N ASP A 374 -21.50 -12.13 -15.99
CA ASP A 374 -20.70 -13.30 -15.57
C ASP A 374 -19.44 -12.96 -14.75
N TRP A 375 -19.30 -11.71 -14.30
CA TRP A 375 -18.04 -11.21 -13.72
C TRP A 375 -17.62 -11.87 -12.41
N PHE A 376 -18.57 -12.37 -11.60
CA PHE A 376 -18.28 -12.81 -10.23
C PHE A 376 -18.37 -14.33 -10.05
N GLY A 377 -17.30 -14.94 -9.51
CA GLY A 377 -17.33 -16.31 -8.97
C GLY A 377 -17.44 -17.44 -10.01
N LYS A 378 -17.29 -17.16 -11.31
CA LYS A 378 -17.45 -18.17 -12.38
C LYS A 378 -16.16 -18.85 -12.84
N THR A 379 -14.98 -18.34 -12.47
CA THR A 379 -13.67 -18.79 -13.00
C THR A 379 -13.62 -18.79 -14.54
N LYS A 380 -14.24 -17.77 -15.15
CA LYS A 380 -14.44 -17.61 -16.59
C LYS A 380 -13.18 -17.06 -17.25
N ASP A 381 -12.66 -17.76 -18.25
CA ASP A 381 -11.44 -17.36 -18.97
C ASP A 381 -11.72 -16.13 -19.85
N TYR A 382 -12.54 -16.28 -20.89
CA TYR A 382 -12.94 -15.16 -21.75
C TYR A 382 -14.14 -14.41 -21.15
N VAL A 383 -13.87 -13.60 -20.11
CA VAL A 383 -14.88 -12.85 -19.36
C VAL A 383 -15.14 -11.45 -19.92
N PHE A 384 -14.10 -10.78 -20.42
CA PHE A 384 -14.13 -9.41 -20.95
C PHE A 384 -13.19 -9.29 -22.16
N ASP A 385 -13.52 -8.41 -23.11
CA ASP A 385 -12.63 -8.02 -24.22
C ASP A 385 -12.03 -6.61 -24.06
N PHE A 386 -12.50 -5.86 -23.06
CA PHE A 386 -12.04 -4.52 -22.67
C PHE A 386 -12.23 -3.41 -23.71
N ILE A 387 -12.98 -3.67 -24.79
CA ILE A 387 -13.14 -2.72 -25.91
C ILE A 387 -14.59 -2.55 -26.37
N THR A 388 -15.47 -3.51 -26.10
CA THR A 388 -16.86 -3.47 -26.58
C THR A 388 -17.79 -2.88 -25.52
N PRO A 389 -18.39 -1.70 -25.75
CA PRO A 389 -19.33 -1.08 -24.82
C PRO A 389 -20.71 -1.76 -24.88
N TYR A 390 -21.48 -1.66 -23.79
CA TYR A 390 -22.91 -2.02 -23.83
C TYR A 390 -23.74 -1.09 -24.74
N PRO A 391 -24.94 -1.52 -25.19
CA PRO A 391 -25.78 -0.74 -26.12
C PRO A 391 -26.18 0.66 -25.64
N ASP A 392 -26.18 0.91 -24.33
CA ASP A 392 -26.55 2.19 -23.72
C ASP A 392 -25.35 3.09 -23.35
N PHE A 393 -24.12 2.66 -23.66
CA PHE A 393 -22.88 3.41 -23.42
C PHE A 393 -22.21 3.86 -24.72
N ASP A 394 -22.44 5.11 -25.14
CA ASP A 394 -21.81 5.70 -26.32
C ASP A 394 -20.43 6.29 -25.96
N VAL A 395 -19.39 5.50 -26.18
CA VAL A 395 -17.99 5.86 -25.94
C VAL A 395 -17.60 7.17 -26.64
N GLN A 396 -18.00 7.33 -27.90
CA GLN A 396 -17.60 8.49 -28.71
C GLN A 396 -18.29 9.76 -28.23
N GLU A 397 -19.57 9.68 -27.88
CA GLU A 397 -20.31 10.81 -27.32
C GLU A 397 -19.77 11.21 -25.95
N LEU A 398 -19.49 10.24 -25.07
CA LEU A 398 -18.95 10.52 -23.74
C LEU A 398 -17.54 11.11 -23.81
N HIS A 399 -16.69 10.61 -24.72
CA HIS A 399 -15.38 11.23 -24.99
C HIS A 399 -15.54 12.69 -25.43
N ARG A 400 -16.38 12.97 -26.43
CA ARG A 400 -16.65 14.35 -26.88
C ARG A 400 -17.20 15.23 -25.75
N TYR A 401 -18.16 14.72 -24.98
CA TYR A 401 -18.81 15.48 -23.92
C TYR A 401 -17.85 15.81 -22.78
N ALA A 402 -17.10 14.82 -22.28
CA ALA A 402 -16.07 15.02 -21.26
C ALA A 402 -15.00 16.01 -21.71
N ALA A 403 -14.51 15.89 -22.95
CA ALA A 403 -13.56 16.84 -23.52
C ALA A 403 -14.13 18.27 -23.59
N SER A 404 -15.40 18.45 -23.96
CA SER A 404 -16.06 19.76 -23.98
C SER A 404 -16.17 20.43 -22.59
N LYS A 405 -16.05 19.63 -21.53
CA LYS A 405 -16.12 20.05 -20.12
C LYS A 405 -14.76 20.08 -19.44
N ASN A 406 -13.68 19.80 -20.17
CA ASN A 406 -12.32 19.65 -19.64
C ASN A 406 -12.24 18.61 -18.51
N VAL A 407 -12.96 17.51 -18.66
CA VAL A 407 -12.96 16.34 -17.77
C VAL A 407 -12.42 15.15 -18.55
N LYS A 408 -11.66 14.28 -17.90
CA LYS A 408 -11.22 13.01 -18.46
C LYS A 408 -12.13 11.87 -18.03
N MET A 409 -12.32 10.89 -18.90
CA MET A 409 -12.87 9.60 -18.48
C MET A 409 -11.73 8.74 -17.93
N MET A 410 -11.98 8.06 -16.81
CA MET A 410 -11.10 7.03 -16.26
C MET A 410 -11.62 5.66 -16.69
N MET A 411 -10.75 4.89 -17.32
CA MET A 411 -11.09 3.56 -17.83
C MET A 411 -11.26 2.57 -16.67
N HIS A 412 -12.07 1.54 -16.87
CA HIS A 412 -12.18 0.41 -15.96
C HIS A 412 -11.90 -0.93 -16.67
N HIS A 413 -10.92 -1.69 -16.15
CA HIS A 413 -10.54 -3.03 -16.60
C HIS A 413 -10.62 -4.04 -15.43
N GLU A 414 -11.83 -4.40 -15.01
CA GLU A 414 -12.02 -5.59 -14.16
C GLU A 414 -11.68 -6.84 -14.96
N THR A 415 -10.93 -7.78 -14.37
CA THR A 415 -10.44 -8.98 -15.06
C THR A 415 -11.09 -10.27 -14.58
N SER A 416 -11.82 -10.24 -13.46
CA SER A 416 -12.41 -11.39 -12.78
C SER A 416 -11.40 -12.50 -12.47
N GLY A 417 -10.17 -12.10 -12.10
CA GLY A 417 -9.03 -12.99 -11.89
C GLY A 417 -8.45 -13.59 -13.19
N SER A 418 -9.00 -13.27 -14.37
CA SER A 418 -8.62 -13.88 -15.65
C SER A 418 -7.45 -13.16 -16.33
N VAL A 419 -6.26 -13.38 -15.78
CA VAL A 419 -5.03 -12.66 -16.16
C VAL A 419 -4.56 -12.95 -17.58
N ARG A 420 -4.57 -14.22 -18.00
CA ARG A 420 -4.19 -14.56 -19.38
C ARG A 420 -5.12 -13.91 -20.41
N ASN A 421 -6.42 -13.85 -20.10
CA ASN A 421 -7.38 -13.16 -20.96
C ASN A 421 -7.05 -11.67 -21.06
N TYR A 422 -6.76 -11.03 -19.93
CA TYR A 422 -6.38 -9.62 -19.92
C TYR A 422 -5.12 -9.35 -20.72
N GLU A 423 -4.04 -10.13 -20.53
CA GLU A 423 -2.79 -9.96 -21.29
C GLU A 423 -2.98 -10.07 -22.80
N ARG A 424 -3.85 -10.98 -23.26
CA ARG A 424 -4.16 -11.15 -24.70
C ARG A 424 -4.84 -9.94 -25.32
N HIS A 425 -5.61 -9.19 -24.53
CA HIS A 425 -6.34 -8.01 -24.98
C HIS A 425 -5.66 -6.69 -24.60
N MET A 426 -4.56 -6.74 -23.84
CA MET A 426 -4.00 -5.55 -23.19
C MET A 426 -3.54 -4.47 -24.17
N ASP A 427 -2.87 -4.84 -25.27
CA ASP A 427 -2.44 -3.86 -26.29
C ASP A 427 -3.63 -3.21 -27.01
N ASP A 428 -4.66 -3.99 -27.34
CA ASP A 428 -5.88 -3.48 -27.99
C ASP A 428 -6.69 -2.61 -27.03
N ALA A 429 -6.78 -3.00 -25.75
CA ALA A 429 -7.44 -2.22 -24.70
C ALA A 429 -6.73 -0.88 -24.44
N TYR A 430 -5.40 -0.87 -24.35
CA TYR A 430 -4.64 0.37 -24.19
C TYR A 430 -4.67 1.24 -25.45
N LYS A 431 -4.68 0.65 -26.64
CA LYS A 431 -4.91 1.40 -27.87
C LYS A 431 -6.31 2.02 -27.89
N PHE A 432 -7.33 1.26 -27.53
CA PHE A 432 -8.70 1.75 -27.39
C PHE A 432 -8.78 2.91 -26.42
N MET A 433 -8.09 2.84 -25.27
CA MET A 433 -8.01 3.96 -24.33
C MET A 433 -7.46 5.23 -24.99
N ILE A 434 -6.35 5.14 -25.72
CA ILE A 434 -5.74 6.31 -26.39
C ILE A 434 -6.63 6.85 -27.50
N ASP A 435 -7.19 5.98 -28.34
CA ASP A 435 -8.09 6.37 -29.44
C ASP A 435 -9.36 7.07 -28.91
N ASN A 436 -9.76 6.77 -27.66
CA ASN A 436 -10.94 7.34 -27.01
C ASN A 436 -10.62 8.33 -25.88
N GLY A 437 -9.38 8.82 -25.80
CA GLY A 437 -9.00 9.95 -24.93
C GLY A 437 -8.86 9.65 -23.44
N TYR A 438 -8.85 8.37 -23.04
CA TYR A 438 -8.56 7.89 -21.69
C TYR A 438 -7.04 7.89 -21.45
N ASN A 439 -6.61 8.36 -20.28
CA ASN A 439 -5.19 8.41 -19.89
C ASN A 439 -4.92 7.78 -18.51
N SER A 440 -5.95 7.24 -17.87
CA SER A 440 -5.85 6.52 -16.60
C SER A 440 -6.82 5.34 -16.58
N VAL A 441 -6.43 4.23 -15.95
CA VAL A 441 -7.25 3.03 -15.80
C VAL A 441 -7.27 2.56 -14.35
N LYS A 442 -8.46 2.25 -13.84
CA LYS A 442 -8.65 1.34 -12.70
C LYS A 442 -8.71 -0.09 -13.25
N SER A 443 -7.82 -0.97 -12.82
CA SER A 443 -7.92 -2.41 -13.08
C SER A 443 -8.31 -3.16 -11.81
N GLY A 444 -8.95 -4.33 -11.94
CA GLY A 444 -9.29 -5.21 -10.82
C GLY A 444 -9.05 -6.69 -11.15
N TYR A 445 -8.88 -7.50 -10.12
CA TYR A 445 -8.59 -8.93 -10.21
C TYR A 445 -9.48 -9.76 -9.28
N VAL A 446 -10.79 -9.45 -9.22
CA VAL A 446 -11.70 -10.11 -8.28
C VAL A 446 -11.85 -11.60 -8.61
N GLY A 447 -11.54 -12.45 -7.63
CA GLY A 447 -11.72 -13.91 -7.69
C GLY A 447 -10.42 -14.68 -7.92
N ASN A 448 -10.49 -16.01 -7.82
CA ASN A 448 -9.30 -16.86 -7.95
C ASN A 448 -8.63 -16.70 -9.32
N ILE A 449 -7.29 -16.64 -9.33
CA ILE A 449 -6.50 -16.39 -10.54
C ILE A 449 -6.68 -17.47 -11.61
N ILE A 450 -6.70 -17.01 -12.87
CA ILE A 450 -6.49 -17.81 -14.08
C ILE A 450 -5.21 -17.27 -14.76
N PRO A 451 -4.10 -18.02 -14.78
CA PRO A 451 -3.99 -19.48 -14.73
C PRO A 451 -4.28 -20.10 -13.36
N ARG A 452 -5.15 -21.12 -13.37
CA ARG A 452 -5.64 -21.75 -12.15
C ARG A 452 -4.50 -22.42 -11.38
N GLY A 453 -4.47 -22.19 -10.08
CA GLY A 453 -3.44 -22.70 -9.17
C GLY A 453 -2.45 -21.61 -8.73
N GLU A 454 -2.29 -20.55 -9.50
CA GLU A 454 -1.53 -19.39 -9.06
C GLU A 454 -2.30 -18.58 -8.00
N HIS A 455 -1.56 -17.78 -7.25
CA HIS A 455 -2.07 -16.86 -6.24
C HIS A 455 -1.78 -15.41 -6.61
N HIS A 456 -2.60 -14.47 -6.12
CA HIS A 456 -2.43 -13.04 -6.43
C HIS A 456 -1.02 -12.52 -6.12
N TYR A 457 -0.36 -13.07 -5.10
CA TYR A 457 0.92 -12.52 -4.64
C TYR A 457 2.14 -13.41 -4.97
N GLY A 458 1.96 -14.44 -5.81
CA GLY A 458 3.04 -15.27 -6.32
C GLY A 458 3.93 -14.52 -7.33
N GLN A 459 5.12 -15.06 -7.61
CA GLN A 459 6.06 -14.44 -8.56
C GLN A 459 5.43 -14.20 -9.94
N TRP A 460 4.56 -15.12 -10.41
CA TRP A 460 3.86 -14.98 -11.70
C TRP A 460 3.02 -13.72 -11.76
N LEU A 461 2.21 -13.46 -10.74
CA LEU A 461 1.32 -12.31 -10.70
C LEU A 461 2.05 -11.00 -10.40
N VAL A 462 3.09 -11.03 -9.55
CA VAL A 462 4.00 -9.88 -9.38
C VAL A 462 4.54 -9.43 -10.74
N ASN A 463 4.93 -10.37 -11.60
CA ASN A 463 5.41 -10.08 -12.95
C ASN A 463 4.29 -9.55 -13.86
N HIS A 464 3.08 -10.13 -13.79
CA HIS A 464 1.92 -9.63 -14.52
C HIS A 464 1.59 -8.17 -14.20
N TYR A 465 1.50 -7.81 -12.92
CA TYR A 465 1.16 -6.44 -12.52
C TYR A 465 2.22 -5.45 -13.03
N LEU A 466 3.51 -5.80 -12.89
CA LEU A 466 4.58 -4.97 -13.41
C LEU A 466 4.54 -4.86 -14.94
N TYR A 467 4.21 -5.95 -15.64
CA TYR A 467 4.01 -5.95 -17.09
C TYR A 467 2.87 -5.00 -17.51
N ALA A 468 1.72 -5.05 -16.83
CA ALA A 468 0.61 -4.13 -17.10
C ALA A 468 1.01 -2.66 -16.87
N ILE A 469 1.70 -2.36 -15.77
CA ILE A 469 2.17 -1.00 -15.44
C ILE A 469 3.19 -0.48 -16.47
N THR A 470 4.14 -1.31 -16.87
CA THR A 470 5.20 -0.93 -17.81
C THR A 470 4.68 -0.80 -19.24
N LYS A 471 3.81 -1.71 -19.68
CA LYS A 471 3.13 -1.56 -20.98
C LYS A 471 2.23 -0.33 -21.01
N ALA A 472 1.48 -0.04 -19.94
CA ALA A 472 0.68 1.18 -19.86
C ALA A 472 1.54 2.45 -20.05
N ALA A 473 2.78 2.45 -19.58
CA ALA A 473 3.69 3.58 -19.76
C ALA A 473 4.12 3.81 -21.21
N ASP A 474 4.22 2.76 -22.03
CA ASP A 474 4.47 2.88 -23.49
C ASP A 474 3.36 3.67 -24.19
N TYR A 475 2.14 3.61 -23.63
CA TYR A 475 0.96 4.35 -24.08
C TYR A 475 0.73 5.66 -23.30
N LYS A 476 1.58 6.02 -22.34
CA LYS A 476 1.39 7.16 -21.41
C LYS A 476 0.08 7.06 -20.61
N ILE A 477 -0.24 5.86 -20.13
CA ILE A 477 -1.40 5.56 -19.28
C ILE A 477 -0.96 5.42 -17.82
N MET A 478 -1.74 6.05 -16.94
CA MET A 478 -1.62 5.92 -15.48
C MET A 478 -2.48 4.76 -14.97
N VAL A 479 -1.98 4.02 -13.98
CA VAL A 479 -2.59 2.78 -13.50
C VAL A 479 -2.96 2.90 -12.02
N ASN A 480 -4.19 2.50 -11.71
CA ASN A 480 -4.71 2.18 -10.39
C ASN A 480 -5.09 0.69 -10.40
N ALA A 481 -4.44 -0.15 -9.60
CA ALA A 481 -4.72 -1.59 -9.62
C ALA A 481 -5.28 -2.08 -8.27
N HIS A 482 -6.57 -2.40 -8.26
CA HIS A 482 -7.27 -3.09 -7.17
C HIS A 482 -6.87 -4.58 -7.16
N GLU A 483 -7.03 -5.27 -6.02
CA GLU A 483 -6.63 -6.67 -5.70
C GLU A 483 -5.16 -7.07 -5.94
N ALA A 484 -4.34 -6.23 -6.59
CA ALA A 484 -2.95 -6.53 -6.89
C ALA A 484 -2.11 -6.72 -5.61
N VAL A 485 -0.88 -7.19 -5.79
CA VAL A 485 0.08 -7.24 -4.68
C VAL A 485 0.27 -5.85 -4.07
N ARG A 486 0.19 -5.76 -2.74
CA ARG A 486 0.42 -4.51 -2.00
C ARG A 486 1.76 -3.84 -2.40
N PRO A 487 1.80 -2.49 -2.46
CA PRO A 487 2.94 -1.77 -3.01
C PRO A 487 4.16 -1.81 -2.09
N THR A 488 5.36 -1.73 -2.69
CA THR A 488 6.67 -1.83 -2.02
C THR A 488 7.64 -0.71 -2.44
N GLY A 489 7.08 0.43 -2.87
CA GLY A 489 7.78 1.65 -3.28
C GLY A 489 8.00 1.79 -4.78
N LEU A 490 7.43 0.90 -5.60
CA LEU A 490 7.63 0.86 -7.05
C LEU A 490 7.14 2.11 -7.77
N ASN A 491 6.28 2.92 -7.16
CA ASN A 491 5.88 4.23 -7.67
C ASN A 491 7.06 5.23 -7.76
N ARG A 492 8.21 4.95 -7.14
CA ARG A 492 9.47 5.67 -7.43
C ARG A 492 10.03 5.32 -8.82
N THR A 493 10.06 4.03 -9.14
CA THR A 493 10.63 3.48 -10.37
C THR A 493 9.68 3.67 -11.55
N TYR A 494 8.39 3.47 -11.32
CA TYR A 494 7.29 3.51 -12.29
C TYR A 494 6.20 4.47 -11.77
N PRO A 495 6.42 5.79 -11.88
CA PRO A 495 5.52 6.80 -11.31
C PRO A 495 4.11 6.86 -11.94
N ASN A 496 3.85 6.10 -13.00
CA ASN A 496 2.51 5.95 -13.57
C ASN A 496 1.64 4.96 -12.77
N LEU A 497 2.22 4.16 -11.86
CA LEU A 497 1.46 3.49 -10.81
C LEU A 497 1.02 4.54 -9.79
N LEU A 498 -0.21 5.04 -9.94
CA LEU A 498 -0.74 6.11 -9.08
C LEU A 498 -1.13 5.61 -7.72
N ALA A 499 -1.77 4.44 -7.67
CA ALA A 499 -2.26 3.82 -6.44
C ALA A 499 -2.60 2.35 -6.68
N ASN A 500 -2.85 1.66 -5.58
CA ASN A 500 -3.50 0.36 -5.54
C ASN A 500 -4.62 0.42 -4.50
N GLU A 501 -5.57 -0.51 -4.52
CA GLU A 501 -6.38 -0.76 -3.34
C GLU A 501 -5.60 -1.66 -2.37
N SER A 502 -5.55 -2.96 -2.62
CA SER A 502 -4.67 -3.94 -1.93
C SER A 502 -4.75 -3.90 -0.39
N ALA A 503 -5.91 -3.56 0.12
CA ALA A 503 -6.32 -3.56 1.53
C ALA A 503 -7.81 -3.23 1.57
N ARG A 504 -8.46 -3.57 2.68
CA ARG A 504 -9.88 -3.29 2.88
C ARG A 504 -10.21 -1.81 2.69
N GLY A 505 -10.90 -1.45 1.61
CA GLY A 505 -11.26 -0.09 1.23
C GLY A 505 -12.60 0.41 1.80
N THR A 506 -13.09 1.53 1.25
CA THR A 506 -14.41 2.10 1.59
C THR A 506 -15.56 1.22 1.10
N GLU A 507 -15.37 0.41 0.05
CA GLU A 507 -16.41 -0.53 -0.40
C GLU A 507 -16.89 -1.49 0.69
N TYR A 508 -15.99 -1.93 1.57
CA TYR A 508 -16.36 -2.77 2.70
C TYR A 508 -17.20 -2.07 3.77
N GLU A 509 -17.32 -0.74 3.74
CA GLU A 509 -18.32 -0.03 4.53
C GLU A 509 -19.75 -0.30 4.05
N SER A 510 -19.90 -0.71 2.78
CA SER A 510 -21.14 -1.24 2.21
C SER A 510 -21.34 -2.74 2.50
N PHE A 511 -20.29 -3.44 2.91
CA PHE A 511 -20.26 -4.89 3.17
C PHE A 511 -20.09 -5.21 4.67
N GLY A 512 -20.80 -4.47 5.52
CA GLY A 512 -20.84 -4.66 6.97
C GLY A 512 -20.05 -3.65 7.79
N GLY A 513 -19.15 -2.87 7.18
CA GLY A 513 -18.36 -1.86 7.87
C GLY A 513 -16.87 -2.15 7.96
N ASN A 514 -16.08 -1.10 8.14
CA ASN A 514 -14.73 -1.18 8.72
C ASN A 514 -14.78 -0.80 10.21
N ASN A 515 -13.75 -1.18 10.97
CA ASN A 515 -13.64 -0.70 12.35
C ASN A 515 -13.33 0.82 12.37
N PRO A 516 -13.81 1.58 13.37
CA PRO A 516 -13.51 3.01 13.50
C PRO A 516 -12.00 3.34 13.54
N ASP A 517 -11.16 2.42 14.02
CA ASP A 517 -9.69 2.58 14.10
C ASP A 517 -8.97 2.32 12.76
N HIS A 518 -9.64 1.78 11.74
CA HIS A 518 -9.04 1.26 10.51
C HIS A 518 -8.14 2.29 9.80
N THR A 519 -8.64 3.51 9.59
CA THR A 519 -7.90 4.59 8.92
C THR A 519 -6.83 5.23 9.80
N THR A 520 -6.80 4.93 11.10
CA THR A 520 -5.69 5.28 12.00
C THR A 520 -4.55 4.23 11.97
N ILE A 521 -4.79 3.07 11.35
CA ILE A 521 -3.81 1.99 11.22
C ILE A 521 -3.22 1.94 9.81
N LEU A 522 -4.03 2.09 8.76
CA LEU A 522 -3.58 1.97 7.36
C LEU A 522 -2.33 2.83 7.03
N PRO A 523 -2.18 4.08 7.54
CA PRO A 523 -0.97 4.86 7.31
C PRO A 523 0.32 4.24 7.86
N PHE A 524 0.23 3.46 8.94
CA PHE A 524 1.35 2.73 9.55
C PHE A 524 1.58 1.35 8.96
N THR A 525 0.58 0.80 8.27
CA THR A 525 0.64 -0.50 7.61
C THR A 525 0.57 -0.27 6.10
N ARG A 526 -0.59 -0.46 5.47
CA ARG A 526 -0.80 -0.47 4.02
C ARG A 526 -0.11 0.65 3.22
N LEU A 527 -0.05 1.89 3.73
CA LEU A 527 0.56 3.00 3.00
C LEU A 527 2.11 2.97 3.03
N MET A 528 2.70 2.17 3.91
CA MET A 528 4.15 1.93 3.97
C MET A 528 4.57 1.09 2.76
N GLY A 529 4.77 1.77 1.63
CA GLY A 529 5.11 1.14 0.36
C GLY A 529 4.42 1.81 -0.83
N GLY A 530 3.31 2.50 -0.63
CA GLY A 530 2.70 3.26 -1.71
C GLY A 530 1.27 3.72 -1.39
N PRO A 531 0.78 4.69 -2.17
CA PRO A 531 -0.56 5.25 -2.00
C PRO A 531 -1.66 4.20 -2.12
N MET A 532 -2.80 4.49 -1.49
CA MET A 532 -4.00 3.68 -1.54
C MET A 532 -5.13 4.46 -2.21
N ASP A 533 -5.81 3.84 -3.17
CA ASP A 533 -7.10 4.32 -3.64
C ASP A 533 -8.19 3.89 -2.65
N TYR A 534 -8.25 4.58 -1.51
CA TYR A 534 -9.18 4.24 -0.42
C TYR A 534 -10.63 4.60 -0.74
N THR A 535 -10.85 5.47 -1.74
CA THR A 535 -12.16 6.03 -2.14
C THR A 535 -12.94 6.71 -1.00
N PRO A 536 -12.38 7.75 -0.33
CA PRO A 536 -13.06 8.44 0.76
C PRO A 536 -14.21 9.34 0.26
N GLY A 537 -14.87 10.00 1.21
CA GLY A 537 -15.82 11.08 0.95
C GLY A 537 -17.29 10.69 1.06
N ILE A 538 -17.65 9.63 1.78
CA ILE A 538 -19.05 9.23 1.96
C ILE A 538 -19.76 10.15 2.97
N PHE A 539 -20.71 10.96 2.52
CA PHE A 539 -21.49 11.87 3.35
C PHE A 539 -22.78 11.23 3.85
N GLN A 540 -23.41 10.35 3.06
CA GLN A 540 -24.51 9.50 3.51
C GLN A 540 -23.98 8.17 4.00
N THR A 541 -23.70 8.08 5.31
CA THR A 541 -23.05 6.92 5.89
C THR A 541 -23.98 5.73 6.08
N LYS A 542 -25.31 5.93 6.11
CA LYS A 542 -26.28 4.82 6.19
C LYS A 542 -26.64 4.33 4.79
N ILE A 543 -26.19 3.13 4.44
CA ILE A 543 -26.34 2.59 3.08
C ILE A 543 -27.81 2.31 2.73
N SER A 544 -28.65 2.10 3.75
CA SER A 544 -30.10 1.95 3.60
C SER A 544 -30.80 3.15 2.96
N ALA A 545 -30.15 4.32 2.91
CA ALA A 545 -30.63 5.48 2.17
C ALA A 545 -30.50 5.34 0.64
N TYR A 546 -29.62 4.46 0.17
CA TYR A 546 -29.41 4.14 -1.25
C TYR A 546 -30.09 2.82 -1.64
N ASN A 547 -29.93 1.80 -0.79
CA ASN A 547 -30.55 0.51 -0.97
C ASN A 547 -31.17 0.05 0.37
N PRO A 548 -32.51 0.08 0.53
CA PRO A 548 -33.18 -0.28 1.79
C PRO A 548 -32.89 -1.70 2.29
N GLU A 549 -32.42 -2.61 1.42
CA GLU A 549 -32.07 -3.99 1.77
C GLU A 549 -30.65 -4.10 2.36
N ASN A 550 -29.80 -3.08 2.16
CA ASN A 550 -28.46 -3.02 2.73
C ASN A 550 -28.45 -2.24 4.05
N THR A 551 -28.25 -2.96 5.15
CA THR A 551 -28.24 -2.40 6.52
C THR A 551 -26.85 -1.97 7.00
N SER A 552 -25.82 -2.08 6.15
CA SER A 552 -24.47 -1.60 6.45
C SER A 552 -24.46 -0.08 6.66
N PHE A 553 -23.42 0.39 7.36
CA PHE A 553 -23.14 1.80 7.49
C PHE A 553 -21.65 2.05 7.63
N VAL A 554 -21.23 3.23 7.18
CA VAL A 554 -19.84 3.69 7.26
C VAL A 554 -19.51 4.09 8.70
N HIS A 555 -18.44 3.53 9.26
CA HIS A 555 -18.02 3.77 10.65
C HIS A 555 -17.20 5.05 10.84
N SER A 556 -17.68 6.17 10.29
CA SER A 556 -17.04 7.47 10.41
C SER A 556 -18.05 8.62 10.46
N THR A 557 -17.63 9.80 10.96
CA THR A 557 -18.39 11.04 10.77
C THR A 557 -18.11 11.64 9.39
N LEU A 558 -18.98 12.55 8.94
CA LEU A 558 -18.76 13.34 7.72
C LEU A 558 -17.42 14.07 7.73
N VAL A 559 -17.01 14.61 8.88
CA VAL A 559 -15.75 15.36 8.98
C VAL A 559 -14.53 14.44 9.01
N HIS A 560 -14.66 13.23 9.57
CA HIS A 560 -13.63 12.20 9.40
C HIS A 560 -13.38 11.94 7.90
N GLN A 561 -14.44 11.79 7.10
CA GLN A 561 -14.33 11.59 5.65
C GLN A 561 -13.63 12.75 4.93
N LEU A 562 -13.82 14.00 5.38
CA LEU A 562 -13.05 15.14 4.88
C LEU A 562 -11.56 15.03 5.24
N ALA A 563 -11.25 14.61 6.47
CA ALA A 563 -9.87 14.51 6.94
C ALA A 563 -9.05 13.44 6.19
N LEU A 564 -9.71 12.40 5.66
CA LEU A 564 -9.06 11.32 4.91
C LEU A 564 -8.31 11.81 3.66
N TYR A 565 -8.76 12.87 2.99
CA TYR A 565 -8.03 13.47 1.86
C TYR A 565 -6.63 14.00 2.23
N VAL A 566 -6.33 14.13 3.52
CA VAL A 566 -5.00 14.51 4.03
C VAL A 566 -4.33 13.34 4.76
N THR A 567 -5.06 12.58 5.57
CA THR A 567 -4.46 11.50 6.39
C THR A 567 -4.19 10.22 5.60
N MET A 568 -4.99 9.92 4.58
CA MET A 568 -4.78 8.84 3.62
C MET A 568 -4.14 9.39 2.35
N TYR A 569 -2.81 9.48 2.35
CA TYR A 569 -2.10 10.01 1.19
C TYR A 569 -2.34 9.15 -0.06
N SER A 570 -2.78 9.82 -1.12
CA SER A 570 -2.80 9.30 -2.47
C SER A 570 -2.78 10.44 -3.49
N PRO A 571 -2.01 10.34 -4.59
CA PRO A 571 -2.14 11.23 -5.73
C PRO A 571 -3.40 10.96 -6.55
N LEU A 572 -4.13 9.89 -6.24
CA LEU A 572 -5.42 9.53 -6.81
C LEU A 572 -6.47 9.59 -5.70
N GLN A 573 -7.39 10.54 -5.77
CA GLN A 573 -8.39 10.78 -4.71
C GLN A 573 -9.80 10.76 -5.29
N MET A 574 -10.63 9.81 -4.86
CA MET A 574 -12.05 9.80 -5.19
C MET A 574 -12.85 10.71 -4.26
N ALA A 575 -13.91 11.32 -4.78
CA ALA A 575 -15.09 11.68 -4.00
C ALA A 575 -16.16 10.63 -4.30
N ALA A 576 -16.23 9.63 -3.42
CA ALA A 576 -16.93 8.37 -3.68
C ALA A 576 -18.45 8.44 -3.67
N ASP A 577 -19.02 9.41 -2.95
CA ASP A 577 -20.48 9.47 -2.77
C ASP A 577 -21.20 9.98 -4.03
N LEU A 578 -22.52 9.87 -4.04
CA LEU A 578 -23.32 10.27 -5.18
C LEU A 578 -23.44 11.81 -5.30
N PRO A 579 -23.44 12.39 -6.52
CA PRO A 579 -23.60 13.83 -6.75
C PRO A 579 -24.80 14.45 -6.01
N GLU A 580 -25.94 13.77 -5.99
CA GLU A 580 -27.16 14.23 -5.30
C GLU A 580 -27.02 14.29 -3.77
N THR A 581 -26.07 13.53 -3.21
CA THR A 581 -25.77 13.59 -1.78
C THR A 581 -24.82 14.74 -1.47
N TYR A 582 -23.77 14.94 -2.27
CA TYR A 582 -22.92 16.11 -2.12
C TYR A 582 -23.69 17.43 -2.25
N ALA A 583 -24.67 17.49 -3.15
CA ALA A 583 -25.54 18.66 -3.32
C ALA A 583 -26.26 19.10 -2.03
N LYS A 584 -26.48 18.18 -1.07
CA LYS A 584 -27.13 18.47 0.22
C LYS A 584 -26.16 19.09 1.25
N PHE A 585 -24.85 18.97 1.03
CA PHE A 585 -23.80 19.37 1.98
C PHE A 585 -22.67 20.14 1.27
N MET A 586 -23.02 21.03 0.35
CA MET A 586 -22.06 21.75 -0.50
C MET A 586 -21.08 22.63 0.29
N ASP A 587 -21.46 23.07 1.48
CA ASP A 587 -20.59 23.80 2.41
C ASP A 587 -19.44 22.92 2.92
N ALA A 588 -19.72 21.68 3.32
CA ALA A 588 -18.72 20.69 3.71
C ALA A 588 -17.92 20.18 2.50
N PHE A 589 -18.59 19.94 1.37
CA PHE A 589 -17.98 19.50 0.11
C PHE A 589 -16.92 20.48 -0.42
N GLN A 590 -16.99 21.77 -0.03
CA GLN A 590 -15.98 22.76 -0.37
C GLN A 590 -14.56 22.34 0.04
N PHE A 591 -14.38 21.58 1.12
CA PHE A 591 -13.06 21.06 1.48
C PHE A 591 -12.51 20.10 0.42
N ILE A 592 -13.34 19.18 -0.09
CA ILE A 592 -12.96 18.20 -1.13
C ILE A 592 -12.62 18.91 -2.45
N LYS A 593 -13.36 19.97 -2.78
CA LYS A 593 -13.06 20.85 -3.93
C LYS A 593 -11.69 21.52 -3.76
N ASP A 594 -11.42 22.03 -2.55
CA ASP A 594 -10.23 22.81 -2.26
C ASP A 594 -8.96 21.96 -2.09
N VAL A 595 -9.04 20.76 -1.51
CA VAL A 595 -7.88 19.96 -1.11
C VAL A 595 -7.03 19.54 -2.32
N ALA A 596 -5.71 19.60 -2.15
CA ALA A 596 -4.75 19.12 -3.14
C ALA A 596 -4.58 17.59 -3.05
N ALA A 597 -3.94 16.99 -4.05
CA ALA A 597 -3.57 15.57 -4.05
C ALA A 597 -2.04 15.35 -4.19
N ASP A 598 -1.25 16.43 -4.23
CA ASP A 598 0.22 16.37 -4.35
C ASP A 598 0.85 17.49 -3.52
N TRP A 599 1.99 17.19 -2.89
CA TRP A 599 2.44 17.93 -1.71
C TRP A 599 3.94 18.31 -1.80
N ASP A 600 4.25 19.55 -1.41
CA ASP A 600 5.64 20.02 -1.27
C ASP A 600 6.25 19.62 0.07
N GLU A 601 5.42 19.55 1.12
CA GLU A 601 5.85 19.30 2.49
C GLU A 601 4.74 18.58 3.27
N THR A 602 5.14 17.68 4.16
CA THR A 602 4.25 16.97 5.08
C THR A 602 4.82 17.06 6.49
N VAL A 603 3.98 17.42 7.45
CA VAL A 603 4.29 17.50 8.88
C VAL A 603 3.30 16.62 9.62
N ILE A 604 3.80 15.55 10.24
CA ILE A 604 3.01 14.69 11.11
C ILE A 604 2.93 15.33 12.49
N LEU A 605 1.74 15.80 12.88
CA LEU A 605 1.54 16.58 14.11
C LEU A 605 1.32 15.67 15.31
N GLU A 606 0.46 14.66 15.15
CA GLU A 606 0.10 13.70 16.19
C GLU A 606 -0.12 12.34 15.51
N ALA A 607 0.34 11.26 16.11
CA ALA A 607 0.07 9.93 15.59
C ALA A 607 0.19 8.87 16.71
N GLU A 608 -0.75 7.93 16.74
CA GLU A 608 -0.70 6.70 17.52
C GLU A 608 -1.50 5.63 16.75
N PRO A 609 -0.88 4.52 16.32
CA PRO A 609 -1.55 3.50 15.51
C PRO A 609 -2.72 2.89 16.28
N GLY A 610 -3.89 2.85 15.63
CA GLY A 610 -5.13 2.35 16.23
C GLY A 610 -5.90 3.37 17.06
N ASP A 611 -5.35 4.56 17.30
CA ASP A 611 -5.99 5.57 18.13
C ASP A 611 -6.24 6.87 17.34
N TYR A 612 -5.21 7.49 16.75
CA TYR A 612 -5.38 8.77 16.06
C TYR A 612 -4.23 9.18 15.13
N ILE A 613 -4.54 10.06 14.17
CA ILE A 613 -3.57 10.69 13.26
C ILE A 613 -3.96 12.15 12.99
N SER A 614 -3.00 13.07 13.06
CA SER A 614 -3.12 14.48 12.67
C SER A 614 -1.95 14.86 11.76
N ILE A 615 -2.23 15.26 10.52
CA ILE A 615 -1.22 15.58 9.50
C ILE A 615 -1.51 16.95 8.88
N ALA A 616 -0.48 17.77 8.71
CA ALA A 616 -0.51 18.99 7.91
C ALA A 616 0.32 18.81 6.64
N ARG A 617 -0.19 19.25 5.49
CA ARG A 617 0.51 19.16 4.21
C ARG A 617 0.43 20.46 3.45
N LYS A 618 1.53 20.84 2.81
CA LYS A 618 1.61 22.00 1.92
C LYS A 618 1.34 21.56 0.48
N ALA A 619 0.31 22.13 -0.15
CA ALA A 619 -0.01 21.82 -1.53
C ALA A 619 1.17 22.15 -2.46
N LYS A 620 1.51 21.24 -3.37
CA LYS A 620 2.68 21.38 -4.26
C LYS A 620 2.61 22.69 -5.05
N ASN A 621 3.71 23.45 -5.01
CA ASN A 621 3.89 24.75 -5.64
C ASN A 621 2.86 25.83 -5.23
N LYS A 622 2.21 25.69 -4.07
CA LYS A 622 1.25 26.67 -3.53
C LYS A 622 1.61 27.04 -2.10
N ASP A 623 1.23 28.24 -1.67
CA ASP A 623 1.33 28.65 -0.26
C ASP A 623 0.04 28.31 0.51
N GLU A 624 -0.49 27.12 0.25
CA GLU A 624 -1.74 26.61 0.85
C GLU A 624 -1.42 25.35 1.65
N TRP A 625 -1.96 25.27 2.86
CA TRP A 625 -1.81 24.11 3.73
C TRP A 625 -3.16 23.46 3.99
N TYR A 626 -3.15 22.13 4.11
CA TYR A 626 -4.31 21.33 4.43
C TYR A 626 -3.98 20.44 5.61
N ILE A 627 -4.90 20.36 6.57
CA ILE A 627 -4.74 19.58 7.79
C ILE A 627 -5.91 18.61 7.89
N GLY A 628 -5.61 17.35 8.15
CA GLY A 628 -6.59 16.33 8.51
C GLY A 628 -6.26 15.78 9.90
N SER A 629 -7.28 15.52 10.69
CA SER A 629 -7.17 14.85 11.99
C SER A 629 -8.30 13.85 12.14
N ILE A 630 -7.98 12.63 12.52
CA ILE A 630 -8.91 11.51 12.69
C ILE A 630 -8.67 10.83 14.04
N THR A 631 -9.69 10.15 14.54
CA THR A 631 -9.63 9.29 15.73
C THR A 631 -10.41 8.00 15.50
N ASP A 632 -10.09 7.01 16.34
CA ASP A 632 -10.76 5.73 16.53
C ASP A 632 -12.18 5.86 17.14
N GLU A 633 -12.71 4.79 17.75
CA GLU A 633 -14.00 4.81 18.43
C GLU A 633 -14.04 5.71 19.67
N ASN A 634 -12.90 6.22 20.14
CA ASN A 634 -12.80 7.02 21.35
C ASN A 634 -12.73 8.52 21.00
N PRO A 635 -13.67 9.36 21.48
CA PRO A 635 -13.60 10.79 21.25
C PRO A 635 -12.36 11.39 21.92
N ARG A 636 -11.70 12.33 21.24
CA ARG A 636 -10.47 12.97 21.74
C ARG A 636 -10.41 14.45 21.41
N THR A 637 -9.40 15.14 21.94
CA THR A 637 -9.07 16.51 21.55
C THR A 637 -7.75 16.51 20.79
N ALA A 638 -7.79 16.86 19.51
CA ALA A 638 -6.60 17.08 18.70
C ALA A 638 -6.02 18.48 18.98
N THR A 639 -4.70 18.58 19.10
CA THR A 639 -4.00 19.86 19.25
C THR A 639 -3.28 20.22 17.97
N ILE A 640 -3.89 21.10 17.17
CA ILE A 640 -3.32 21.55 15.89
C ILE A 640 -2.41 22.75 16.14
N THR A 641 -1.13 22.57 15.85
CA THR A 641 -0.13 23.64 15.88
C THR A 641 0.19 24.07 14.45
N PHE A 642 0.63 25.31 14.28
CA PHE A 642 0.93 25.88 12.96
C PHE A 642 2.39 26.34 12.85
N GLU A 643 3.28 25.74 13.65
CA GLU A 643 4.69 26.17 13.77
C GLU A 643 5.48 26.06 12.45
N TYR A 644 5.01 25.23 11.52
CA TYR A 644 5.52 25.06 10.15
C TYR A 644 5.17 26.24 9.22
N LEU A 645 4.23 27.11 9.58
CA LEU A 645 3.93 28.30 8.78
C LEU A 645 5.08 29.32 8.83
N PRO A 646 5.34 30.05 7.72
CA PRO A 646 6.34 31.12 7.71
C PRO A 646 6.13 32.15 8.83
N LYS A 647 7.20 32.43 9.58
CA LYS A 647 7.17 33.41 10.69
C LYS A 647 6.75 34.80 10.18
N GLY A 648 5.84 35.45 10.91
CA GLY A 648 5.36 36.80 10.60
C GLY A 648 4.29 36.89 9.50
N LYS A 649 3.89 35.77 8.89
CA LYS A 649 2.77 35.71 7.93
C LYS A 649 1.47 35.33 8.65
N ASN A 650 0.36 35.85 8.17
CA ASN A 650 -0.98 35.49 8.63
C ASN A 650 -1.73 34.74 7.52
N TYR A 651 -2.52 33.77 7.94
CA TYR A 651 -3.34 32.93 7.05
C TYR A 651 -4.80 32.95 7.53
N GLU A 652 -5.74 32.69 6.62
CA GLU A 652 -7.11 32.33 6.96
C GLU A 652 -7.20 30.80 7.02
N ALA A 653 -7.65 30.29 8.16
CA ALA A 653 -8.01 28.89 8.35
C ALA A 653 -9.54 28.73 8.27
N VAL A 654 -10.02 27.83 7.43
CA VAL A 654 -11.40 27.34 7.43
C VAL A 654 -11.38 25.97 8.10
N ILE A 655 -12.02 25.86 9.26
CA ILE A 655 -12.02 24.67 10.11
C ILE A 655 -13.37 23.97 9.97
N TYR A 656 -13.35 22.77 9.41
CA TYR A 656 -14.43 21.79 9.40
C TYR A 656 -14.20 20.88 10.59
N ALA A 657 -15.15 20.84 11.53
CA ALA A 657 -15.02 20.08 12.76
C ALA A 657 -16.33 19.38 13.10
N ASP A 658 -16.24 18.21 13.73
CA ASP A 658 -17.39 17.51 14.28
C ASP A 658 -18.27 18.44 15.14
N GLY A 659 -19.59 18.30 14.97
CA GLY A 659 -20.58 18.98 15.79
C GLY A 659 -20.62 18.43 17.21
N LYS A 660 -21.22 19.19 18.15
CA LYS A 660 -21.27 18.79 19.57
C LYS A 660 -21.95 17.44 19.83
N THR A 661 -22.82 17.02 18.93
CA THR A 661 -23.59 15.76 19.02
C THR A 661 -23.10 14.71 18.03
N ALA A 662 -21.98 14.97 17.33
CA ALA A 662 -21.45 14.05 16.33
C ALA A 662 -21.01 12.74 16.98
N SER A 663 -21.24 11.66 16.23
CA SER A 663 -20.82 10.29 16.56
C SER A 663 -21.02 9.48 15.29
N TYR A 664 -20.06 8.62 14.93
CA TYR A 664 -20.14 7.85 13.69
C TYR A 664 -21.42 6.99 13.58
N ASP A 665 -21.91 6.46 14.70
CA ASP A 665 -23.06 5.55 14.79
C ASP A 665 -24.41 6.27 14.94
N LYS A 666 -24.45 7.37 15.70
CA LYS A 666 -25.70 8.05 16.11
C LYS A 666 -26.04 9.26 15.27
N ASN A 667 -25.05 10.11 14.97
CA ASN A 667 -25.26 11.39 14.29
C ASN A 667 -24.03 11.78 13.45
N PRO A 668 -23.69 10.99 12.42
CA PRO A 668 -22.42 11.13 11.67
C PRO A 668 -22.36 12.42 10.84
N GLN A 669 -23.51 13.02 10.50
CA GLN A 669 -23.61 14.20 9.64
C GLN A 669 -23.62 15.53 10.44
N SER A 670 -23.36 15.51 11.74
CA SER A 670 -23.28 16.72 12.58
C SER A 670 -21.91 17.36 12.47
N TYR A 671 -21.81 18.54 11.86
CA TYR A 671 -20.56 19.28 11.70
C TYR A 671 -20.73 20.78 11.94
N THR A 672 -19.60 21.47 12.07
CA THR A 672 -19.50 22.93 12.13
C THR A 672 -18.39 23.42 11.21
N ILE A 673 -18.59 24.59 10.61
CA ILE A 673 -17.58 25.26 9.80
C ILE A 673 -17.34 26.64 10.38
N ARG A 674 -16.08 27.00 10.64
CA ARG A 674 -15.71 28.34 11.13
C ARG A 674 -14.43 28.83 10.48
N LYS A 675 -14.32 30.15 10.32
CA LYS A 675 -13.12 30.82 9.85
C LYS A 675 -12.34 31.42 11.02
N MET A 676 -11.00 31.39 10.92
CA MET A 676 -10.12 31.97 11.92
C MET A 676 -8.85 32.52 11.27
N LYS A 677 -8.40 33.70 11.70
CA LYS A 677 -7.06 34.21 11.35
C LYS A 677 -6.02 33.52 12.22
N ILE A 678 -4.99 32.96 11.59
CA ILE A 678 -3.93 32.21 12.28
C ILE A 678 -2.53 32.66 11.83
N ASN A 679 -1.50 32.30 12.59
CA ASN A 679 -0.10 32.45 12.23
C ASN A 679 0.74 31.32 12.87
N SER A 680 2.06 31.38 12.71
CA SER A 680 2.98 30.34 13.19
C SER A 680 3.01 30.12 14.71
N LYS A 681 2.37 30.99 15.50
CA LYS A 681 2.25 30.87 16.97
C LYS A 681 0.87 30.38 17.41
N THR A 682 -0.09 30.29 16.50
CA THR A 682 -1.45 29.86 16.80
C THR A 682 -1.47 28.38 17.19
N LYS A 683 -2.29 28.03 18.17
CA LYS A 683 -2.63 26.65 18.54
C LYS A 683 -4.14 26.52 18.63
N VAL A 684 -4.71 25.50 18.01
CA VAL A 684 -6.16 25.26 17.99
C VAL A 684 -6.42 23.87 18.58
N LYS A 685 -7.29 23.81 19.58
CA LYS A 685 -7.84 22.55 20.08
C LYS A 685 -9.15 22.25 19.37
N VAL A 686 -9.29 21.04 18.83
CA VAL A 686 -10.50 20.59 18.16
C VAL A 686 -10.95 19.27 18.78
N ASN A 687 -12.21 19.18 19.17
CA ASN A 687 -12.80 17.92 19.62
C ASN A 687 -13.12 17.07 18.41
N LEU A 688 -12.65 15.82 18.43
CA LEU A 688 -13.00 14.78 17.48
C LEU A 688 -14.01 13.87 18.16
N ALA A 689 -15.15 13.64 17.51
CA ALA A 689 -16.13 12.68 18.00
C ALA A 689 -15.60 11.24 17.92
N SER A 690 -16.35 10.28 18.47
CA SER A 690 -16.12 8.86 18.20
C SER A 690 -16.22 8.61 16.69
N GLY A 691 -15.21 7.95 16.11
CA GLY A 691 -15.05 7.77 14.66
C GLY A 691 -14.97 9.09 13.89
N GLY A 692 -14.54 10.16 14.58
CA GLY A 692 -14.66 11.54 14.15
C GLY A 692 -13.39 12.12 13.55
N GLY A 693 -13.45 13.41 13.21
CA GLY A 693 -12.33 14.12 12.63
C GLY A 693 -12.46 15.64 12.55
N ALA A 694 -11.41 16.24 12.01
CA ALA A 694 -11.31 17.65 11.68
C ALA A 694 -10.53 17.81 10.38
N ALA A 695 -11.01 18.71 9.51
CA ALA A 695 -10.33 19.08 8.28
C ALA A 695 -10.15 20.60 8.25
N ILE A 696 -8.98 21.09 7.85
CA ILE A 696 -8.66 22.52 7.86
C ILE A 696 -7.97 22.91 6.56
N SER A 697 -8.51 23.89 5.85
CA SER A 697 -7.79 24.56 4.76
C SER A 697 -7.19 25.87 5.27
N VAL A 698 -5.91 26.09 5.01
CA VAL A 698 -5.16 27.27 5.45
C VAL A 698 -4.59 27.97 4.22
N LYS A 699 -5.09 29.17 3.93
CA LYS A 699 -4.73 29.94 2.73
C LYS A 699 -4.19 31.32 3.13
N PRO A 700 -3.26 31.92 2.37
CA PRO A 700 -2.75 33.25 2.68
C PRO A 700 -3.90 34.26 2.67
N ILE A 701 -3.89 35.20 3.63
CA ILE A 701 -4.82 36.33 3.56
C ILE A 701 -4.36 37.24 2.42
N LYS A 702 -5.23 37.44 1.43
CA LYS A 702 -4.98 38.35 0.30
C LYS A 702 -4.99 39.81 0.74
#